data_AF-L2FQC8-F1
#
_entry.id   AF-L2FQC8-F1
#
_cell.length_a   1.000
_cell.length_b   1.000
_cell.length_c   1.000
_cell.angle_alpha   90.00
_cell.angle_beta   90.00
_cell.angle_gamma   90.00
#
_symmetry.space_group_name_H-M   'P 1'
#
loop_
_entity.id
_entity.type
_entity.pdbx_description
1 polymer ?
#
loop_
_entity_poly.entity_id
_entity_poly.type
_entity_poly.pdbx_seq_one_letter_code
_entity_poly.pdbx_strand_id
1 'polypeptide(L)'
;MDRPKQLSNPTEYSVGFITALANELTAVEAMLDEEHGSPLNFIQHERDDNCYTWGRMGVHNVVIASLPEGRYGLVSAATTAYSLLSSLPHLRIGLMVGIGAGIPKLQTNIDIRLGDVVVSQPTDQSSGVFQYDLGKKRQDGTFQHVGSLAPPPTVLLTGLQKLKAKRRRKGSELPYILEEMLRRSPKLAEPDDDDPAFVYQGSHNDRLFESSVPHVEMTAEKNTAAGLSKSTQTPSVENRNAEEAGLETGNCVLCDRAGEVTRKERRSTDPVVHYGIIASGNSVMKNSLCRDEISRQIDDKCICFEMEAAGLMNTFPCLVIRGICDYADSHKNNRWQNYAAATAATFSKELLHVIDAVDVSKSPNMKQIVDRMLENISQLTSDAKEANQGLQQLNDNKLSENIKNWLSPCDLWETHNSTLERRQDGTGNWFLDSDSYASWKENSKFSVWVHGKPGCGKTTLCSTIIDDDPATLRRELNALPDDLANTYAAILKRIPKRSEEQSIRILQFLAFSERPLRVKEAVDLLAVELKEKPGFNPNNRMPIPEEITGYCSGLVVIGYTDEHRGDMEIQLAHATVKEYLISDRLSQDVSAHFATSVAKAATSITEVCLAYLSEVKLVSPPNIEDLNFYKDKDAVYYLNVWPPWYHYKPFRGVALDGFIKMRYPFAQYAADYWMRHAFHANTSQVETQVKKFIDCEIFHRLYEHSAENSSALYRMAQEGLTWAIELLLEKDATLLNAREDESLLAAAIQHRHDNTFHVLLARGAKVDRTAIVCASSRGDEELVRPLIGKVTAANAWKWCSKAAKAACAEGHVEILHMILEKCEEANIMCCIEGEWICDAFKGGHNAVVMALLDSPPHATFYAQSWRSACENGLCGLVEILLAKDTDADAAGRRTEALSIATDKGHVEIVKLLLKNGVGIGKAVFFAAIGNREEILKLLLENGGSPNTTHRSETALQAACYRGHKNIVQILLEFGASDKDLFGPLGSAFQSATAKEKAKN
;
A
#
# COMPACT_ATOMS: atom_id res chain seq x y z
N MET A 1 36.92 35.68 -19.22
CA MET A 1 35.60 35.52 -18.58
C MET A 1 35.73 36.09 -17.18
N ASP A 2 35.05 37.18 -16.90
CA ASP A 2 34.99 37.72 -15.54
C ASP A 2 34.30 36.69 -14.64
N ARG A 3 34.84 36.47 -13.43
CA ARG A 3 34.21 35.56 -12.47
C ARG A 3 32.82 36.12 -12.12
N PRO A 4 31.78 35.30 -12.10
CA PRO A 4 30.44 35.75 -11.73
C PRO A 4 30.50 36.36 -10.33
N LYS A 5 29.79 37.47 -10.14
CA LYS A 5 29.78 38.21 -8.88
C LYS A 5 29.29 37.29 -7.76
N GLN A 6 30.06 37.18 -6.69
CA GLN A 6 29.75 36.28 -5.60
C GLN A 6 29.28 37.10 -4.38
N LEU A 7 28.04 36.91 -3.97
CA LEU A 7 27.52 37.54 -2.75
C LEU A 7 28.06 36.81 -1.51
N SER A 8 28.20 37.54 -0.41
CA SER A 8 28.84 37.01 0.81
C SER A 8 27.90 36.09 1.59
N ASN A 9 26.60 36.42 1.64
CA ASN A 9 25.64 35.75 2.50
C ASN A 9 24.47 35.16 1.70
N PRO A 10 24.15 33.86 1.86
CA PRO A 10 22.96 33.27 1.23
C PRO A 10 21.65 33.96 1.66
N THR A 11 21.58 34.59 2.83
CA THR A 11 20.35 35.28 3.29
C THR A 11 19.95 36.50 2.45
N GLU A 12 20.81 36.94 1.54
CA GLU A 12 20.51 38.00 0.58
C GLU A 12 19.55 37.53 -0.54
N TYR A 13 19.31 36.22 -0.66
CA TYR A 13 18.37 35.62 -1.61
C TYR A 13 17.01 35.41 -0.96
N SER A 14 15.94 35.97 -1.54
CA SER A 14 14.60 35.92 -0.94
C SER A 14 13.55 35.24 -1.81
N VAL A 15 13.89 34.93 -3.06
CA VAL A 15 12.99 34.37 -4.06
C VAL A 15 13.57 33.05 -4.60
N GLY A 16 12.79 31.98 -4.53
CA GLY A 16 13.15 30.68 -5.10
C GLY A 16 12.37 30.38 -6.38
N PHE A 17 13.03 29.81 -7.39
CA PHE A 17 12.41 29.26 -8.59
C PHE A 17 12.54 27.74 -8.60
N ILE A 18 11.48 27.06 -9.02
CA ILE A 18 11.49 25.61 -9.29
C ILE A 18 11.04 25.38 -10.73
N THR A 19 11.88 24.69 -11.50
CA THR A 19 11.62 24.25 -12.88
C THR A 19 11.69 22.72 -12.96
N ALA A 20 10.89 22.11 -13.82
CA ALA A 20 10.82 20.65 -13.98
C ALA A 20 11.71 20.13 -15.12
N LEU A 21 11.84 20.88 -16.22
CA LEU A 21 12.54 20.46 -17.43
C LEU A 21 13.74 21.37 -17.78
N ALA A 22 14.67 20.85 -18.58
CA ALA A 22 15.88 21.57 -18.98
C ALA A 22 15.60 22.83 -19.82
N ASN A 23 14.57 22.80 -20.66
CA ASN A 23 14.13 23.97 -21.43
C ASN A 23 13.48 25.04 -20.54
N GLU A 24 12.77 24.64 -19.48
CA GLU A 24 12.23 25.55 -18.47
C GLU A 24 13.35 26.21 -17.67
N LEU A 25 14.35 25.43 -17.23
CA LEU A 25 15.55 25.95 -16.56
C LEU A 25 16.28 26.96 -17.45
N THR A 26 16.58 26.57 -18.69
CA THR A 26 17.25 27.43 -19.69
C THR A 26 16.52 28.76 -19.88
N ALA A 27 15.19 28.72 -20.00
CA ALA A 27 14.38 29.93 -20.14
C ALA A 27 14.43 30.85 -18.91
N VAL A 28 14.41 30.28 -17.70
CA VAL A 28 14.48 31.05 -16.45
C VAL A 28 15.88 31.62 -16.22
N GLU A 29 16.95 30.86 -16.50
CA GLU A 29 18.33 31.34 -16.39
C GLU A 29 18.60 32.50 -17.36
N ALA A 30 18.09 32.41 -18.60
CA ALA A 30 18.21 33.48 -19.59
C ALA A 30 17.51 34.80 -19.16
N MET A 31 16.61 34.74 -18.18
CA MET A 31 15.93 35.92 -17.62
C MET A 31 16.75 36.63 -16.54
N LEU A 32 17.84 36.06 -16.03
CA LEU A 32 18.69 36.71 -15.02
C LEU A 32 19.32 37.98 -15.58
N ASP A 33 19.23 39.10 -14.86
CA ASP A 33 19.94 40.33 -15.21
C ASP A 33 21.43 40.25 -14.90
N GLU A 34 21.77 39.49 -13.86
CA GLU A 34 23.13 39.24 -13.39
C GLU A 34 23.21 37.79 -12.85
N GLU A 35 24.19 37.03 -13.32
CA GLU A 35 24.52 35.70 -12.77
C GLU A 35 25.49 35.85 -11.60
N HIS A 36 25.23 35.10 -10.53
CA HIS A 36 26.05 35.08 -9.34
C HIS A 36 26.77 33.75 -9.17
N GLY A 37 27.95 33.78 -8.54
CA GLY A 37 28.56 32.56 -8.00
C GLY A 37 27.84 32.11 -6.73
N SER A 38 27.98 30.82 -6.37
CA SER A 38 27.49 30.29 -5.09
C SER A 38 27.97 31.15 -3.92
N PRO A 39 27.11 31.56 -2.96
CA PRO A 39 27.53 32.46 -1.88
C PRO A 39 28.67 31.90 -1.03
N LEU A 40 29.60 32.75 -0.57
CA LEU A 40 30.82 32.30 0.13
C LEU A 40 30.54 31.47 1.40
N ASN A 41 29.48 31.81 2.13
CA ASN A 41 29.09 31.13 3.37
C ASN A 41 27.92 30.16 3.17
N PHE A 42 27.63 29.75 1.93
CA PHE A 42 26.60 28.76 1.67
C PHE A 42 27.08 27.36 2.06
N ILE A 43 26.32 26.69 2.91
CA ILE A 43 26.52 25.29 3.29
C ILE A 43 25.25 24.55 2.90
N GLN A 44 25.39 23.68 1.91
CA GLN A 44 24.30 22.82 1.46
C GLN A 44 24.05 21.75 2.52
N HIS A 45 22.78 21.51 2.86
CA HIS A 45 22.37 20.51 3.82
C HIS A 45 22.69 19.09 3.30
N GLU A 46 23.06 18.15 4.17
CA GLU A 46 23.48 16.78 3.78
C GLU A 46 22.42 15.97 3.02
N ARG A 47 21.15 16.39 3.10
CA ARG A 47 19.99 15.76 2.42
C ARG A 47 19.50 16.54 1.21
N ASP A 48 20.26 17.56 0.82
CA ASP A 48 19.93 18.41 -0.30
C ASP A 48 20.80 18.03 -1.50
N ASP A 49 20.21 17.31 -2.45
CA ASP A 49 20.85 16.89 -3.69
C ASP A 49 20.61 17.88 -4.85
N ASN A 50 19.98 19.03 -4.58
CA ASN A 50 19.68 19.98 -5.64
C ASN A 50 20.94 20.66 -6.17
N CYS A 51 20.90 21.00 -7.45
CA CYS A 51 21.84 21.93 -8.06
C CYS A 51 21.21 23.32 -8.14
N TYR A 52 21.99 24.35 -7.80
CA TYR A 52 21.50 25.73 -7.71
C TYR A 52 22.15 26.67 -8.71
N THR A 53 21.32 27.44 -9.40
CA THR A 53 21.74 28.63 -10.14
C THR A 53 21.38 29.87 -9.34
N TRP A 54 22.36 30.76 -9.18
CA TRP A 54 22.24 31.97 -8.37
C TRP A 54 22.27 33.20 -9.28
N GLY A 55 21.42 34.18 -9.00
CA GLY A 55 21.48 35.42 -9.75
C GLY A 55 20.53 36.49 -9.27
N ARG A 56 20.24 37.45 -10.14
CA ARG A 56 19.38 38.60 -9.87
C ARG A 56 18.36 38.81 -10.98
N MET A 57 17.12 39.10 -10.60
CA MET A 57 16.07 39.57 -11.51
C MET A 57 15.44 40.85 -10.95
N GLY A 58 15.65 41.97 -11.64
CA GLY A 58 15.24 43.30 -11.21
C GLY A 58 15.90 43.71 -9.90
N VAL A 59 15.09 43.90 -8.85
CA VAL A 59 15.55 44.25 -7.50
C VAL A 59 15.69 43.05 -6.57
N HIS A 60 15.43 41.83 -7.06
CA HIS A 60 15.42 40.61 -6.25
C HIS A 60 16.59 39.71 -6.58
N ASN A 61 17.26 39.20 -5.55
CA ASN A 61 18.20 38.09 -5.69
C ASN A 61 17.41 36.78 -5.66
N VAL A 62 17.68 35.93 -6.65
CA VAL A 62 16.92 34.71 -6.92
C VAL A 62 17.83 33.48 -6.88
N VAL A 63 17.29 32.36 -6.40
CA VAL A 63 17.91 31.04 -6.49
C VAL A 63 17.00 30.14 -7.31
N ILE A 64 17.57 29.39 -8.26
CA ILE A 64 16.83 28.50 -9.16
C ILE A 64 17.25 27.07 -8.86
N ALA A 65 16.29 26.19 -8.66
CA ALA A 65 16.48 24.75 -8.53
C ALA A 65 15.68 24.04 -9.62
N SER A 66 16.26 22.99 -10.20
CA SER A 66 15.57 22.13 -11.16
C SER A 66 15.32 20.75 -10.56
N LEU A 67 14.22 20.11 -10.97
CA LEU A 67 14.02 18.69 -10.70
C LEU A 67 15.13 17.85 -11.36
N PRO A 68 15.50 16.68 -10.79
CA PRO A 68 16.49 15.80 -11.39
C PRO A 68 16.06 15.32 -12.79
N GLU A 69 17.03 15.19 -13.69
CA GLU A 69 16.77 14.74 -15.06
C GLU A 69 16.06 13.37 -15.08
N GLY A 70 15.02 13.27 -15.92
CA GLY A 70 14.19 12.07 -16.02
C GLY A 70 13.23 11.82 -14.85
N ARG A 71 13.20 12.68 -13.82
CA ARG A 71 12.30 12.56 -12.66
C ARG A 71 11.38 13.77 -12.55
N TYR A 72 10.15 13.63 -13.03
CA TYR A 72 9.08 14.64 -12.92
C TYR A 72 7.90 14.12 -12.09
N GLY A 73 6.86 14.96 -11.92
CA GLY A 73 5.68 14.65 -11.12
C GLY A 73 5.73 15.17 -9.68
N LEU A 74 4.63 14.96 -8.95
CA LEU A 74 4.38 15.60 -7.65
C LEU A 74 5.45 15.29 -6.59
N VAL A 75 5.96 14.05 -6.56
CA VAL A 75 6.96 13.62 -5.57
C VAL A 75 8.31 14.28 -5.82
N SER A 76 8.75 14.30 -7.09
CA SER A 76 10.02 14.93 -7.48
C SER A 76 10.02 16.42 -7.14
N ALA A 77 8.92 17.12 -7.45
CA ALA A 77 8.74 18.52 -7.10
C ALA A 77 8.77 18.75 -5.57
N ALA A 78 8.03 17.94 -4.81
CA ALA A 78 7.99 18.04 -3.36
C ALA A 78 9.38 17.80 -2.72
N THR A 79 10.15 16.82 -3.21
CA THR A 79 11.50 16.54 -2.73
C THR A 79 12.46 17.68 -3.06
N THR A 80 12.47 18.18 -4.30
CA THR A 80 13.30 19.33 -4.69
C THR A 80 13.00 20.55 -3.82
N ALA A 81 11.73 20.85 -3.57
CA ALA A 81 11.34 21.95 -2.69
C ALA A 81 11.75 21.72 -1.24
N TYR A 82 11.58 20.51 -0.70
CA TYR A 82 11.98 20.19 0.67
C TYR A 82 13.50 20.33 0.87
N SER A 83 14.28 19.83 -0.08
CA SER A 83 15.74 19.94 -0.10
C SER A 83 16.20 21.40 -0.22
N LEU A 84 15.54 22.20 -1.09
CA LEU A 84 15.74 23.65 -1.21
C LEU A 84 15.50 24.37 0.11
N LEU A 85 14.40 24.04 0.79
CA LEU A 85 14.03 24.68 2.06
C LEU A 85 14.94 24.26 3.22
N SER A 86 15.52 23.06 3.15
CA SER A 86 16.47 22.57 4.15
C SER A 86 17.78 23.38 4.11
N SER A 87 18.27 23.72 2.92
CA SER A 87 19.49 24.53 2.74
C SER A 87 19.24 26.03 2.79
N LEU A 88 18.06 26.50 2.34
CA LEU A 88 17.72 27.92 2.22
C LEU A 88 16.39 28.27 2.93
N PRO A 89 16.32 28.09 4.26
CA PRO A 89 15.08 28.30 5.03
C PRO A 89 14.66 29.78 5.15
N HIS A 90 15.49 30.72 4.70
CA HIS A 90 15.25 32.16 4.75
C HIS A 90 14.54 32.70 3.51
N LEU A 91 14.34 31.88 2.47
CA LEU A 91 13.50 32.23 1.32
C LEU A 91 12.11 32.66 1.80
N ARG A 92 11.43 33.50 1.02
CA ARG A 92 10.14 34.09 1.44
C ARG A 92 9.02 33.82 0.46
N ILE A 93 9.34 33.76 -0.82
CA ILE A 93 8.38 33.46 -1.89
C ILE A 93 9.00 32.53 -2.92
N GLY A 94 8.15 31.70 -3.51
CA GLY A 94 8.50 30.81 -4.61
C GLY A 94 7.81 31.17 -5.92
N LEU A 95 8.41 30.79 -7.03
CA LEU A 95 7.77 30.73 -8.34
C LEU A 95 7.99 29.34 -8.92
N MET A 96 6.91 28.69 -9.32
CA MET A 96 6.98 27.48 -10.11
C MET A 96 6.73 27.85 -11.57
N VAL A 97 7.76 27.73 -12.39
CA VAL A 97 7.74 28.18 -13.77
C VAL A 97 7.98 26.99 -14.66
N GLY A 98 7.12 26.81 -15.65
CA GLY A 98 7.31 25.77 -16.64
C GLY A 98 6.27 25.77 -17.73
N ILE A 99 6.09 24.64 -18.38
CA ILE A 99 5.10 24.46 -19.45
C ILE A 99 3.88 23.70 -18.94
N GLY A 100 2.77 23.86 -19.64
CA GLY A 100 1.51 23.20 -19.35
C GLY A 100 0.58 23.17 -20.55
N ALA A 101 -0.55 22.52 -20.32
CA ALA A 101 -1.54 22.20 -21.34
C ALA A 101 -2.77 23.12 -21.19
N GLY A 102 -3.06 23.96 -22.17
CA GLY A 102 -4.13 24.97 -22.08
C GLY A 102 -5.51 24.39 -22.38
N ILE A 103 -6.56 24.94 -21.77
CA ILE A 103 -7.96 24.57 -22.06
C ILE A 103 -8.71 25.79 -22.60
N PRO A 104 -8.83 25.92 -23.94
CA PRO A 104 -9.61 27.00 -24.53
C PRO A 104 -11.10 26.85 -24.20
N LYS A 105 -11.73 27.91 -23.69
CA LYS A 105 -13.17 27.98 -23.42
C LYS A 105 -13.81 29.07 -24.24
N LEU A 106 -14.01 28.77 -25.52
CA LEU A 106 -14.53 29.73 -26.49
C LEU A 106 -15.95 30.20 -26.14
N GLN A 107 -16.77 29.38 -25.47
CA GLN A 107 -18.12 29.80 -25.03
C GLN A 107 -18.08 30.89 -23.96
N THR A 108 -17.06 30.89 -23.08
CA THR A 108 -16.86 31.91 -22.03
C THR A 108 -15.87 32.99 -22.45
N ASN A 109 -15.51 33.05 -23.74
CA ASN A 109 -14.58 34.01 -24.34
C ASN A 109 -13.15 33.93 -23.78
N ILE A 110 -12.73 32.74 -23.35
CA ILE A 110 -11.35 32.43 -22.95
C ILE A 110 -10.69 31.68 -24.12
N ASP A 111 -10.06 32.41 -25.03
CA ASP A 111 -9.31 31.85 -26.15
C ASP A 111 -7.83 31.71 -25.77
N ILE A 112 -7.44 30.54 -25.23
CA ILE A 112 -6.04 30.19 -24.92
C ILE A 112 -5.36 29.66 -26.18
N ARG A 113 -4.14 30.14 -26.44
CA ARG A 113 -3.33 29.73 -27.60
C ARG A 113 -1.97 29.19 -27.19
N LEU A 114 -1.35 28.41 -28.07
CA LEU A 114 0.02 27.95 -27.85
C LEU A 114 0.96 29.16 -27.79
N GLY A 115 1.85 29.16 -26.79
CA GLY A 115 2.70 30.31 -26.43
C GLY A 115 2.03 31.36 -25.54
N ASP A 116 0.75 31.22 -25.17
CA ASP A 116 0.16 32.02 -24.09
C ASP A 116 0.69 31.57 -22.73
N VAL A 117 0.41 32.37 -21.69
CA VAL A 117 0.75 32.03 -20.30
C VAL A 117 -0.52 31.88 -19.47
N VAL A 118 -0.62 30.81 -18.70
CA VAL A 118 -1.63 30.62 -17.66
C VAL A 118 -0.98 30.80 -16.29
N VAL A 119 -1.63 31.58 -15.44
CA VAL A 119 -1.18 31.86 -14.08
C VAL A 119 -2.25 31.40 -13.09
N SER A 120 -1.82 30.62 -12.10
CA SER A 120 -2.71 30.15 -11.03
C SER A 120 -3.36 31.33 -10.30
N GLN A 121 -4.68 31.33 -10.19
CA GLN A 121 -5.43 32.36 -9.48
C GLN A 121 -6.46 31.71 -8.53
N PRO A 122 -6.41 32.04 -7.22
CA PRO A 122 -7.44 31.62 -6.28
C PRO A 122 -8.83 32.11 -6.66
N THR A 123 -9.84 31.30 -6.34
CA THR A 123 -11.28 31.58 -6.44
C THR A 123 -11.93 31.26 -5.08
N ASP A 124 -13.23 31.56 -4.93
CA ASP A 124 -13.95 31.31 -3.67
C ASP A 124 -13.93 29.84 -3.22
N GLN A 125 -13.68 28.91 -4.15
CA GLN A 125 -13.73 27.46 -3.93
C GLN A 125 -12.39 26.75 -4.16
N SER A 126 -11.35 27.45 -4.63
CA SER A 126 -10.05 26.84 -4.97
C SER A 126 -8.91 27.80 -4.71
N SER A 127 -7.78 27.28 -4.24
CA SER A 127 -6.54 28.02 -4.03
C SER A 127 -5.80 28.41 -5.31
N GLY A 128 -6.35 28.07 -6.49
CA GLY A 128 -5.77 28.37 -7.80
C GLY A 128 -5.02 27.19 -8.42
N VAL A 129 -4.72 26.16 -7.62
CA VAL A 129 -4.27 24.84 -8.08
C VAL A 129 -5.24 23.79 -7.55
N PHE A 130 -5.59 22.82 -8.39
CA PHE A 130 -6.52 21.76 -8.05
C PHE A 130 -5.90 20.39 -8.34
N GLN A 131 -5.76 19.55 -7.33
CA GLN A 131 -5.25 18.19 -7.52
C GLN A 131 -6.39 17.25 -7.93
N TYR A 132 -6.43 16.83 -9.20
CA TYR A 132 -7.58 16.10 -9.75
C TYR A 132 -7.52 14.57 -9.53
N ASP A 133 -6.40 14.02 -9.09
CA ASP A 133 -6.22 12.58 -8.86
C ASP A 133 -6.32 12.17 -7.38
N LEU A 134 -6.62 13.13 -6.47
CA LEU A 134 -6.71 12.90 -5.03
C LEU A 134 -8.15 12.95 -4.51
N GLY A 135 -8.68 11.80 -4.10
CA GLY A 135 -10.07 11.69 -3.66
C GLY A 135 -10.52 10.27 -3.32
N LYS A 136 -11.77 10.14 -2.88
CA LYS A 136 -12.40 8.88 -2.49
C LYS A 136 -13.33 8.41 -3.60
N LYS A 137 -13.15 7.18 -4.07
CA LYS A 137 -14.14 6.50 -4.92
C LYS A 137 -15.31 6.04 -4.04
N ARG A 138 -16.52 6.51 -4.34
CA ARG A 138 -17.77 6.07 -3.71
C ARG A 138 -18.27 4.77 -4.37
N GLN A 139 -19.13 4.04 -3.66
CA GLN A 139 -19.71 2.77 -4.15
C GLN A 139 -20.51 2.92 -5.46
N ASP A 140 -21.02 4.13 -5.73
CA ASP A 140 -21.71 4.50 -6.97
C ASP A 140 -20.75 4.77 -8.15
N GLY A 141 -19.44 4.63 -7.94
CA GLY A 141 -18.41 4.92 -8.94
C GLY A 141 -18.01 6.39 -9.03
N THR A 142 -18.64 7.29 -8.27
CA THR A 142 -18.30 8.72 -8.27
C THR A 142 -17.02 8.99 -7.50
N PHE A 143 -16.17 9.87 -8.04
CA PHE A 143 -14.95 10.30 -7.37
C PHE A 143 -15.23 11.58 -6.57
N GLN A 144 -15.14 11.49 -5.24
CA GLN A 144 -15.23 12.64 -4.36
C GLN A 144 -13.83 13.17 -4.07
N HIS A 145 -13.51 14.34 -4.61
CA HIS A 145 -12.27 15.05 -4.30
C HIS A 145 -12.20 15.42 -2.82
N VAL A 146 -11.04 15.24 -2.19
CA VAL A 146 -10.84 15.52 -0.76
C VAL A 146 -9.58 16.37 -0.59
N GLY A 147 -9.73 17.52 0.07
CA GLY A 147 -8.61 18.39 0.43
C GLY A 147 -8.59 19.72 -0.32
N SER A 148 -7.81 20.66 0.21
CA SER A 148 -7.57 21.97 -0.39
C SER A 148 -6.08 22.28 -0.30
N LEU A 149 -5.46 22.65 -1.41
CA LEU A 149 -4.06 23.10 -1.44
C LEU A 149 -3.95 24.53 -0.91
N ALA A 150 -2.79 24.92 -0.37
CA ALA A 150 -2.59 26.30 0.07
C ALA A 150 -2.57 27.29 -1.13
N PRO A 151 -3.08 28.52 -0.98
CA PRO A 151 -3.03 29.54 -2.03
C PRO A 151 -1.64 30.20 -2.13
N PRO A 152 -1.31 30.82 -3.28
CA PRO A 152 -0.08 31.60 -3.43
C PRO A 152 0.03 32.74 -2.39
N PRO A 153 1.26 33.13 -1.99
CA PRO A 153 1.51 34.25 -1.09
C PRO A 153 0.79 35.54 -1.46
N THR A 154 0.28 36.26 -0.45
CA THR A 154 -0.43 37.53 -0.62
C THR A 154 0.38 38.58 -1.38
N VAL A 155 1.71 38.62 -1.19
CA VAL A 155 2.60 39.53 -1.92
C VAL A 155 2.59 39.26 -3.43
N LEU A 156 2.55 37.98 -3.83
CA LEU A 156 2.45 37.58 -5.23
C LEU A 156 1.07 37.91 -5.79
N LEU A 157 -0.01 37.66 -5.04
CA LEU A 157 -1.37 38.01 -5.46
C LEU A 157 -1.58 39.52 -5.61
N THR A 158 -1.02 40.32 -4.71
CA THR A 158 -1.05 41.79 -4.77
C THR A 158 -0.21 42.30 -5.94
N GLY A 159 0.96 41.68 -6.16
CA GLY A 159 1.80 41.90 -7.34
C GLY A 159 1.05 41.62 -8.64
N LEU A 160 0.31 40.50 -8.72
CA LEU A 160 -0.54 40.16 -9.87
C LEU A 160 -1.63 41.21 -10.10
N GLN A 161 -2.28 41.70 -9.05
CA GLN A 161 -3.30 42.75 -9.19
C GLN A 161 -2.70 44.05 -9.73
N LYS A 162 -1.53 44.47 -9.21
CA LYS A 162 -0.78 45.65 -9.68
C LYS A 162 -0.32 45.47 -11.13
N LEU A 163 0.15 44.27 -11.50
CA LEU A 163 0.56 43.94 -12.86
C LEU A 163 -0.62 43.95 -13.85
N LYS A 164 -1.77 43.34 -13.48
CA LYS A 164 -3.01 43.40 -14.27
C LYS A 164 -3.44 44.85 -14.53
N ALA A 165 -3.38 45.71 -13.51
CA ALA A 165 -3.69 47.14 -13.65
C ALA A 165 -2.68 47.87 -14.55
N LYS A 166 -1.36 47.59 -14.40
CA LYS A 166 -0.30 48.15 -15.25
C LYS A 166 -0.53 47.78 -16.71
N ARG A 167 -0.82 46.51 -17.01
CA ARG A 167 -1.04 46.01 -18.37
C ARG A 167 -2.29 46.59 -19.03
N ARG A 168 -3.39 46.75 -18.28
CA ARG A 168 -4.59 47.45 -18.80
C ARG A 168 -4.29 48.90 -19.21
N ARG A 169 -3.35 49.56 -18.54
CA ARG A 169 -3.00 50.96 -18.80
C ARG A 169 -1.92 51.14 -19.86
N LYS A 170 -0.90 50.27 -19.88
CA LYS A 170 0.34 50.45 -20.67
C LYS A 170 0.58 49.37 -21.73
N GLY A 171 -0.22 48.30 -21.77
CA GLY A 171 0.06 47.12 -22.60
C GLY A 171 0.99 46.12 -21.91
N SER A 172 1.24 44.99 -22.59
CA SER A 172 2.12 43.92 -22.12
C SER A 172 3.58 44.24 -22.40
N GLU A 173 4.48 44.03 -21.43
CA GLU A 173 5.93 44.18 -21.65
C GLU A 173 6.57 42.85 -22.11
N LEU A 174 5.80 41.76 -22.21
CA LEU A 174 6.31 40.43 -22.60
C LEU A 174 7.11 40.44 -23.92
N PRO A 175 6.64 41.03 -25.03
CA PRO A 175 7.38 40.97 -26.30
C PRO A 175 8.75 41.63 -26.19
N TYR A 176 8.83 42.75 -25.48
CA TYR A 176 10.08 43.48 -25.26
C TYR A 176 11.07 42.69 -24.39
N ILE A 177 10.58 42.06 -23.32
CA ILE A 177 11.44 41.26 -22.43
C ILE A 177 11.92 39.99 -23.15
N LEU A 178 11.09 39.36 -23.99
CA LEU A 178 11.47 38.23 -24.84
C LEU A 178 12.54 38.63 -25.86
N GLU A 179 12.37 39.77 -26.53
CA GLU A 179 13.35 40.28 -27.49
C GLU A 179 14.69 40.58 -26.79
N GLU A 180 14.65 41.17 -25.60
CA GLU A 180 15.85 41.42 -24.80
C GLU A 180 16.55 40.12 -24.35
N MET A 181 15.79 39.08 -23.98
CA MET A 181 16.33 37.75 -23.67
C MET A 181 17.10 37.19 -24.88
N LEU A 182 16.47 37.19 -26.06
CA LEU A 182 17.09 36.67 -27.29
C LEU A 182 18.30 37.50 -27.71
N ARG A 183 18.29 38.82 -27.47
CA ARG A 183 19.44 39.70 -27.74
C ARG A 183 20.63 39.38 -26.84
N ARG A 184 20.38 39.04 -25.57
CA ARG A 184 21.43 38.68 -24.59
C ARG A 184 21.94 37.25 -24.78
N SER A 185 21.07 36.35 -25.23
CA SER A 185 21.37 34.94 -25.48
C SER A 185 20.99 34.54 -26.92
N PRO A 186 21.76 34.96 -27.94
CA PRO A 186 21.40 34.76 -29.35
C PRO A 186 21.21 33.29 -29.75
N LYS A 187 21.91 32.37 -29.09
CA LYS A 187 21.76 30.91 -29.33
C LYS A 187 20.34 30.41 -29.11
N LEU A 188 19.55 31.05 -28.23
CA LEU A 188 18.17 30.65 -27.99
C LEU A 188 17.24 30.96 -29.17
N ALA A 189 17.68 31.82 -30.10
CA ALA A 189 16.96 32.14 -31.32
C ALA A 189 17.22 31.13 -32.46
N GLU A 190 18.25 30.30 -32.33
CA GLU A 190 18.66 29.31 -33.32
C GLU A 190 18.08 27.94 -32.92
N PRO A 191 17.42 27.21 -33.83
CA PRO A 191 16.98 25.85 -33.57
C PRO A 191 18.17 24.88 -33.68
N ASP A 192 18.24 23.89 -32.78
CA ASP A 192 19.15 22.75 -32.89
C ASP A 192 18.48 21.60 -33.67
N ASP A 193 19.25 20.60 -34.13
CA ASP A 193 18.78 19.53 -35.04
C ASP A 193 17.52 18.79 -34.55
N ASP A 194 17.31 18.68 -33.23
CA ASP A 194 16.15 18.05 -32.60
C ASP A 194 15.42 18.93 -31.55
N ASP A 195 15.81 20.20 -31.37
CA ASP A 195 15.26 21.10 -30.32
C ASP A 195 14.78 22.46 -30.91
N PRO A 196 13.48 22.80 -30.82
CA PRO A 196 12.94 24.03 -31.40
C PRO A 196 13.48 25.29 -30.71
N ALA A 197 13.74 26.36 -31.47
CA ALA A 197 14.16 27.63 -30.89
C ALA A 197 13.12 28.24 -29.91
N PHE A 198 13.58 29.09 -29.00
CA PHE A 198 12.76 29.82 -28.01
C PHE A 198 12.01 31.02 -28.63
N VAL A 199 11.64 30.92 -29.91
CA VAL A 199 10.98 31.96 -30.72
C VAL A 199 9.55 31.55 -31.08
N TYR A 200 8.73 32.54 -31.44
CA TYR A 200 7.34 32.32 -31.83
C TYR A 200 7.25 31.38 -33.04
N GLN A 201 6.45 30.32 -32.91
CA GLN A 201 6.39 29.25 -33.92
C GLN A 201 5.40 29.53 -35.07
N GLY A 202 4.72 30.68 -35.07
CA GLY A 202 3.77 31.06 -36.12
C GLY A 202 2.33 30.60 -35.85
N SER A 203 1.36 31.44 -36.22
CA SER A 203 -0.07 31.21 -35.94
C SER A 203 -0.66 29.99 -36.65
N HIS A 204 -0.11 29.59 -37.80
CA HIS A 204 -0.54 28.40 -38.54
C HIS A 204 -0.15 27.08 -37.86
N ASN A 205 0.77 27.14 -36.90
CA ASN A 205 1.20 25.99 -36.09
C ASN A 205 0.46 25.89 -34.75
N ASP A 206 -0.47 26.82 -34.50
CA ASP A 206 -1.40 26.77 -33.37
C ASP A 206 -2.74 26.20 -33.84
N ARG A 207 -2.88 24.88 -33.69
CA ARG A 207 -4.03 24.10 -34.20
C ARG A 207 -4.82 23.51 -33.04
N LEU A 208 -6.11 23.81 -32.99
CA LEU A 208 -7.05 23.32 -31.98
C LEU A 208 -8.11 22.44 -32.64
N PHE A 209 -8.28 21.22 -32.16
CA PHE A 209 -9.27 20.28 -32.67
C PHE A 209 -10.48 20.15 -31.74
N GLU A 210 -11.64 19.77 -32.28
CA GLU A 210 -12.82 19.44 -31.48
C GLU A 210 -12.53 18.24 -30.56
N SER A 211 -13.08 18.23 -29.34
CA SER A 211 -12.76 17.20 -28.34
C SER A 211 -13.17 15.79 -28.75
N SER A 212 -14.13 15.64 -29.67
CA SER A 212 -14.56 14.35 -30.24
C SER A 212 -13.66 13.81 -31.34
N VAL A 213 -12.68 14.57 -31.81
CA VAL A 213 -11.80 14.18 -32.91
C VAL A 213 -10.55 13.52 -32.32
N PRO A 214 -10.38 12.20 -32.47
CA PRO A 214 -9.17 11.54 -32.03
C PRO A 214 -8.01 11.89 -32.97
N HIS A 215 -6.80 11.98 -32.42
CA HIS A 215 -5.59 12.07 -33.23
C HIS A 215 -5.46 10.79 -34.10
N VAL A 216 -5.10 10.96 -35.37
CA VAL A 216 -4.83 9.82 -36.26
C VAL A 216 -3.45 9.28 -35.91
N GLU A 217 -3.40 8.29 -35.04
CA GLU A 217 -2.19 7.49 -34.84
C GLU A 217 -1.98 6.60 -36.07
N MET A 218 -0.76 6.63 -36.64
CA MET A 218 -0.36 5.63 -37.63
C MET A 218 -0.23 4.27 -36.93
N THR A 219 -1.35 3.56 -36.74
CA THR A 219 -1.31 2.15 -36.37
C THR A 219 -1.12 1.32 -37.63
N ALA A 220 0.06 0.71 -37.76
CA ALA A 220 0.27 -0.38 -38.68
C ALA A 220 -0.56 -1.60 -38.21
N GLU A 221 -1.85 -1.64 -38.55
CA GLU A 221 -2.72 -2.84 -38.61
C GLU A 221 -4.20 -2.43 -38.70
N LYS A 222 -4.81 -2.59 -39.89
CA LYS A 222 -6.19 -3.07 -40.13
C LYS A 222 -6.55 -2.96 -41.62
N ASN A 223 -6.25 -4.04 -42.35
CA ASN A 223 -6.94 -4.37 -43.60
C ASN A 223 -7.64 -5.72 -43.42
N THR A 224 -8.91 -5.70 -43.03
CA THR A 224 -9.86 -6.77 -43.35
C THR A 224 -11.13 -6.13 -43.90
N ALA A 225 -11.57 -6.68 -45.02
CA ALA A 225 -12.44 -6.05 -46.01
C ALA A 225 -13.94 -6.30 -45.79
N ALA A 226 -14.76 -5.34 -46.23
CA ALA A 226 -16.01 -5.47 -47.01
C ALA A 226 -16.74 -4.11 -46.92
N GLY A 227 -17.13 -3.38 -47.96
CA GLY A 227 -17.22 -3.58 -49.40
C GLY A 227 -18.49 -2.86 -49.87
N LEU A 228 -18.40 -1.88 -50.79
CA LEU A 228 -19.27 -1.69 -51.98
C LEU A 228 -19.17 -0.29 -52.62
N SER A 229 -18.65 -0.34 -53.86
CA SER A 229 -19.02 0.36 -55.10
C SER A 229 -18.86 1.89 -55.29
N LYS A 230 -17.91 2.21 -56.20
CA LYS A 230 -17.98 3.06 -57.43
C LYS A 230 -18.64 4.45 -57.30
N SER A 231 -18.01 5.56 -57.70
CA SER A 231 -17.56 5.82 -59.09
C SER A 231 -16.86 7.20 -59.24
N THR A 232 -15.83 7.22 -60.09
CA THR A 232 -15.38 8.27 -61.05
C THR A 232 -15.49 9.77 -60.73
N GLN A 233 -14.35 10.47 -60.63
CA GLN A 233 -13.76 11.37 -61.66
C GLN A 233 -12.50 12.09 -61.14
N THR A 234 -11.48 12.19 -61.99
CA THR A 234 -10.19 12.90 -61.83
C THR A 234 -10.35 14.44 -61.93
N PRO A 235 -9.42 15.27 -61.39
CA PRO A 235 -8.17 15.68 -62.08
C PRO A 235 -6.93 15.76 -61.14
N SER A 236 -5.76 15.20 -61.48
CA SER A 236 -4.59 15.81 -62.18
C SER A 236 -3.92 17.04 -61.51
N VAL A 237 -2.66 16.83 -61.08
CA VAL A 237 -1.41 17.62 -61.32
C VAL A 237 -0.56 17.87 -60.05
N GLU A 238 0.55 17.12 -59.99
CA GLU A 238 1.94 17.42 -59.58
C GLU A 238 2.29 18.23 -58.30
N ASN A 239 2.89 17.53 -57.32
CA ASN A 239 4.27 17.71 -56.80
C ASN A 239 4.46 16.81 -55.55
N ARG A 240 5.15 15.67 -55.63
CA ARG A 240 6.60 15.44 -55.41
C ARG A 240 7.16 15.85 -54.04
N ASN A 241 7.43 14.79 -53.26
CA ASN A 241 8.58 14.54 -52.37
C ASN A 241 8.61 15.21 -50.99
N ALA A 242 8.33 14.40 -49.96
CA ALA A 242 9.06 14.38 -48.68
C ALA A 242 8.73 13.07 -47.94
N GLU A 243 9.58 12.05 -48.08
CA GLU A 243 9.62 10.88 -47.21
C GLU A 243 11.08 10.65 -46.79
N GLU A 244 11.41 11.04 -45.56
CA GLU A 244 12.44 10.46 -44.69
C GLU A 244 12.60 11.31 -43.41
N ALA A 245 12.04 10.84 -42.28
CA ALA A 245 12.50 11.07 -40.91
C ALA A 245 11.49 10.43 -39.92
N GLY A 246 11.85 9.28 -39.34
CA GLY A 246 11.12 8.69 -38.21
C GLY A 246 11.32 9.50 -36.93
N LEU A 247 10.55 10.58 -36.80
CA LEU A 247 10.25 11.29 -35.56
C LEU A 247 8.79 11.00 -35.19
N GLU A 248 8.44 10.99 -33.89
CA GLU A 248 7.06 11.25 -33.46
C GLU A 248 6.65 12.62 -34.02
N THR A 249 6.06 12.65 -35.20
CA THR A 249 5.67 13.91 -35.86
C THR A 249 4.39 14.42 -35.20
N GLY A 250 4.54 15.12 -34.08
CA GLY A 250 3.52 15.95 -33.43
C GLY A 250 3.10 17.17 -34.27
N ASN A 251 2.93 17.00 -35.59
CA ASN A 251 2.60 18.09 -36.50
C ASN A 251 1.15 18.02 -37.00
N CYS A 252 0.33 17.08 -36.51
CA CYS A 252 -1.08 16.91 -36.86
C CYS A 252 -1.37 17.00 -38.38
N VAL A 253 -0.39 16.69 -39.22
CA VAL A 253 -0.44 16.95 -40.68
C VAL A 253 -1.48 16.06 -41.34
N LEU A 254 -1.67 14.86 -40.78
CA LEU A 254 -2.58 13.82 -41.23
C LEU A 254 -3.95 13.84 -40.51
N CYS A 255 -4.14 14.72 -39.52
CA CYS A 255 -5.41 14.85 -38.81
C CYS A 255 -6.44 15.55 -39.70
N ASP A 256 -7.68 15.07 -39.66
CA ASP A 256 -8.77 15.62 -40.48
C ASP A 256 -8.99 17.10 -40.16
N ARG A 257 -8.74 17.96 -41.15
CA ARG A 257 -8.90 19.40 -41.03
C ARG A 257 -10.36 19.82 -40.86
N ALA A 258 -11.32 18.95 -41.15
CA ALA A 258 -12.74 19.21 -40.91
C ALA A 258 -13.07 19.34 -39.42
N GLY A 259 -12.25 18.72 -38.54
CA GLY A 259 -12.40 18.78 -37.08
C GLY A 259 -11.64 19.92 -36.41
N GLU A 260 -10.99 20.81 -37.17
CA GLU A 260 -10.24 21.94 -36.63
C GLU A 260 -11.19 23.10 -36.26
N VAL A 261 -11.08 23.57 -35.02
CA VAL A 261 -11.95 24.62 -34.48
C VAL A 261 -11.60 25.96 -35.12
N THR A 262 -12.53 26.53 -35.87
CA THR A 262 -12.35 27.85 -36.48
C THR A 262 -12.37 28.95 -35.41
N ARG A 263 -11.23 29.63 -35.22
CA ARG A 263 -11.06 30.73 -34.26
C ARG A 263 -10.89 32.06 -34.98
N LYS A 264 -11.35 33.16 -34.37
CA LYS A 264 -11.14 34.52 -34.91
C LYS A 264 -9.65 34.87 -34.88
N GLU A 265 -9.12 35.53 -35.90
CA GLU A 265 -7.75 36.04 -35.83
C GLU A 265 -7.57 37.04 -34.69
N ARG A 266 -6.46 36.92 -33.95
CA ARG A 266 -6.07 37.90 -32.94
C ARG A 266 -5.53 39.14 -33.62
N ARG A 267 -5.66 40.28 -32.94
CA ARG A 267 -5.10 41.57 -33.38
C ARG A 267 -3.57 41.63 -33.29
N SER A 268 -2.97 40.75 -32.50
CA SER A 268 -1.52 40.63 -32.30
C SER A 268 -1.15 39.15 -32.11
N THR A 269 0.08 38.81 -32.46
CA THR A 269 0.74 37.52 -32.19
C THR A 269 1.38 37.46 -30.80
N ASP A 270 1.32 38.55 -30.03
CA ASP A 270 1.90 38.60 -28.69
C ASP A 270 1.24 37.58 -27.74
N PRO A 271 2.02 36.96 -26.84
CA PRO A 271 1.50 36.10 -25.77
C PRO A 271 0.44 36.80 -24.91
N VAL A 272 -0.69 36.14 -24.73
CA VAL A 272 -1.76 36.59 -23.83
C VAL A 272 -1.63 35.87 -22.49
N VAL A 273 -1.89 36.58 -21.39
CA VAL A 273 -1.86 36.00 -20.05
C VAL A 273 -3.27 35.77 -19.55
N HIS A 274 -3.54 34.52 -19.20
CA HIS A 274 -4.80 34.04 -18.66
C HIS A 274 -4.63 33.70 -17.18
N TYR A 275 -5.70 33.87 -16.42
CA TYR A 275 -5.69 33.65 -14.98
C TYR A 275 -6.86 32.75 -14.59
N GLY A 276 -6.57 31.68 -13.86
CA GLY A 276 -7.59 30.71 -13.49
C GLY A 276 -7.02 29.52 -12.73
N ILE A 277 -7.82 28.45 -12.63
CA ILE A 277 -7.44 27.23 -11.92
C ILE A 277 -6.55 26.38 -12.82
N ILE A 278 -5.42 25.93 -12.26
CA ILE A 278 -4.52 24.96 -12.87
C ILE A 278 -4.76 23.58 -12.23
N ALA A 279 -5.13 22.58 -13.02
CA ALA A 279 -5.27 21.20 -12.57
C ALA A 279 -3.92 20.48 -12.59
N SER A 280 -3.60 19.83 -11.47
CA SER A 280 -2.30 19.18 -11.21
C SER A 280 -2.49 17.71 -10.87
N GLY A 281 -1.64 16.82 -11.39
CA GLY A 281 -1.71 15.38 -11.08
C GLY A 281 -0.52 14.59 -11.61
N ASN A 282 -0.41 13.31 -11.23
CA ASN A 282 0.72 12.44 -11.58
C ASN A 282 0.66 11.86 -13.01
N SER A 283 -0.33 12.23 -13.83
CA SER A 283 -0.54 11.66 -15.17
C SER A 283 -0.67 12.74 -16.23
N VAL A 284 0.08 12.64 -17.34
CA VAL A 284 -0.09 13.56 -18.48
C VAL A 284 -1.52 13.44 -19.03
N MET A 285 -2.25 14.55 -19.09
CA MET A 285 -3.60 14.57 -19.68
C MET A 285 -3.51 14.56 -21.21
N LYS A 286 -3.81 13.41 -21.83
CA LYS A 286 -3.81 13.23 -23.30
C LYS A 286 -5.19 12.89 -23.89
N ASN A 287 -6.23 12.87 -23.07
CA ASN A 287 -7.58 12.49 -23.49
C ASN A 287 -8.52 13.68 -23.30
N SER A 288 -8.99 14.23 -24.42
CA SER A 288 -9.89 15.38 -24.48
C SER A 288 -11.21 15.15 -23.73
N LEU A 289 -11.78 13.94 -23.76
CA LEU A 289 -13.00 13.60 -23.02
C LEU A 289 -12.77 13.56 -21.51
N CYS A 290 -11.65 12.97 -21.08
CA CYS A 290 -11.25 12.93 -19.68
C CYS A 290 -10.97 14.34 -19.13
N ARG A 291 -10.26 15.17 -19.93
CA ARG A 291 -10.04 16.59 -19.67
C ARG A 291 -11.35 17.34 -19.46
N ASP A 292 -12.32 17.17 -20.36
CA ASP A 292 -13.62 17.86 -20.30
C ASP A 292 -14.45 17.37 -19.09
N GLU A 293 -14.36 16.09 -18.73
CA GLU A 293 -14.97 15.55 -17.50
C GLU A 293 -14.39 16.17 -16.23
N ILE A 294 -13.06 16.21 -16.11
CA ILE A 294 -12.39 16.83 -14.96
C ILE A 294 -12.67 18.33 -14.91
N SER A 295 -12.72 19.02 -16.06
CA SER A 295 -13.12 20.44 -16.14
C SER A 295 -14.54 20.65 -15.59
N ARG A 296 -15.50 19.79 -15.96
CA ARG A 296 -16.89 19.86 -15.47
C ARG A 296 -17.00 19.61 -13.98
N GLN A 297 -16.16 18.74 -13.41
CA GLN A 297 -16.13 18.49 -11.96
C GLN A 297 -15.67 19.70 -11.13
N ILE A 298 -15.02 20.68 -11.76
CA ILE A 298 -14.50 21.90 -11.12
C ILE A 298 -15.28 23.13 -11.64
N ASP A 299 -16.59 22.97 -11.85
CA ASP A 299 -17.51 24.02 -12.37
C ASP A 299 -17.02 24.71 -13.65
N ASP A 300 -16.28 24.00 -14.51
CA ASP A 300 -15.63 24.57 -15.69
C ASP A 300 -14.75 25.79 -15.39
N LYS A 301 -14.07 25.81 -14.25
CA LYS A 301 -13.11 26.87 -13.89
C LYS A 301 -11.64 26.51 -14.17
N CYS A 302 -11.34 25.23 -14.42
CA CYS A 302 -10.01 24.78 -14.84
C CYS A 302 -9.67 25.29 -16.25
N ILE A 303 -8.49 25.85 -16.44
CA ILE A 303 -8.03 26.38 -17.73
C ILE A 303 -6.64 25.87 -18.16
N CYS A 304 -5.98 25.04 -17.33
CA CYS A 304 -4.67 24.47 -17.64
C CYS A 304 -4.46 23.16 -16.89
N PHE A 305 -3.76 22.20 -17.50
CA PHE A 305 -3.23 20.99 -16.85
C PHE A 305 -1.69 21.05 -16.77
N GLU A 306 -1.13 20.55 -15.68
CA GLU A 306 0.31 20.33 -15.46
C GLU A 306 0.52 19.19 -14.45
N MET A 307 1.77 18.84 -14.11
CA MET A 307 2.08 17.59 -13.39
C MET A 307 2.81 17.72 -12.06
N GLU A 308 3.14 18.92 -11.59
CA GLU A 308 4.07 19.08 -10.47
C GLU A 308 3.52 19.97 -9.34
N ALA A 309 2.67 20.96 -9.64
CA ALA A 309 2.32 22.02 -8.71
C ALA A 309 1.68 21.54 -7.40
N ALA A 310 0.81 20.52 -7.44
CA ALA A 310 0.15 20.03 -6.23
C ALA A 310 1.13 19.47 -5.19
N GLY A 311 2.31 19.00 -5.61
CA GLY A 311 3.38 18.57 -4.70
C GLY A 311 4.04 19.72 -3.96
N LEU A 312 3.94 20.94 -4.49
CA LEU A 312 4.58 22.14 -3.95
C LEU A 312 3.67 22.97 -3.04
N MET A 313 2.39 23.12 -3.39
CA MET A 313 1.55 24.18 -2.84
C MET A 313 1.49 24.24 -1.31
N ASN A 314 1.56 23.09 -0.62
CA ASN A 314 1.48 23.03 0.85
C ASN A 314 2.83 23.23 1.56
N THR A 315 3.95 23.07 0.87
CA THR A 315 5.30 23.06 1.45
C THR A 315 6.12 24.27 0.99
N PHE A 316 5.89 24.72 -0.24
CA PHE A 316 6.60 25.80 -0.90
C PHE A 316 5.61 26.88 -1.36
N PRO A 317 5.38 27.95 -0.56
CA PRO A 317 4.50 29.07 -0.92
C PRO A 317 4.95 29.74 -2.22
N CYS A 318 4.34 29.31 -3.31
CA CYS A 318 4.69 29.73 -4.66
C CYS A 318 3.47 30.12 -5.48
N LEU A 319 3.73 30.85 -6.55
CA LEU A 319 2.79 31.07 -7.64
C LEU A 319 3.18 30.17 -8.81
N VAL A 320 2.20 29.46 -9.37
CA VAL A 320 2.38 28.58 -10.52
C VAL A 320 2.11 29.35 -11.81
N ILE A 321 3.08 29.32 -12.72
CA ILE A 321 3.09 30.04 -14.00
C ILE A 321 3.44 29.03 -15.09
N ARG A 322 2.50 28.78 -16.01
CA ARG A 322 2.64 27.79 -17.09
C ARG A 322 2.56 28.45 -18.45
N GLY A 323 3.58 28.26 -19.27
CA GLY A 323 3.53 28.56 -20.70
C GLY A 323 2.78 27.44 -21.42
N ILE A 324 1.92 27.78 -22.36
CA ILE A 324 1.04 26.79 -22.99
C ILE A 324 1.73 26.16 -24.20
N CYS A 325 2.02 24.86 -24.12
CA CYS A 325 2.68 24.10 -25.19
C CYS A 325 1.76 23.11 -25.91
N ASP A 326 0.64 22.72 -25.32
CA ASP A 326 -0.38 21.88 -25.95
C ASP A 326 -1.80 22.15 -25.39
N TYR A 327 -2.79 21.33 -25.75
CA TYR A 327 -4.21 21.49 -25.38
C TYR A 327 -4.80 20.35 -24.51
N ALA A 328 -3.96 19.58 -23.81
CA ALA A 328 -4.38 18.45 -22.97
C ALA A 328 -5.21 17.40 -23.74
N ASP A 329 -4.84 17.14 -24.99
CA ASP A 329 -5.49 16.18 -25.87
C ASP A 329 -4.44 15.25 -26.52
N SER A 330 -4.88 14.43 -27.47
CA SER A 330 -4.01 13.48 -28.16
C SER A 330 -3.08 14.15 -29.20
N HIS A 331 -3.23 15.45 -29.45
CA HIS A 331 -2.51 16.20 -30.48
C HIS A 331 -1.28 16.90 -29.84
N LYS A 332 -0.18 16.16 -29.67
CA LYS A 332 1.08 16.71 -29.12
C LYS A 332 1.62 17.85 -30.00
N ASN A 333 2.13 18.90 -29.37
CA ASN A 333 2.68 20.09 -30.03
C ASN A 333 4.08 20.45 -29.49
N ASN A 334 5.03 19.51 -29.55
CA ASN A 334 6.36 19.63 -28.95
C ASN A 334 7.14 20.87 -29.41
N ARG A 335 6.89 21.35 -30.63
CA ARG A 335 7.54 22.55 -31.19
C ARG A 335 7.33 23.82 -30.37
N TRP A 336 6.27 23.88 -29.56
CA TRP A 336 5.93 25.05 -28.75
C TRP A 336 6.55 25.05 -27.37
N GLN A 337 7.16 23.94 -26.92
CA GLN A 337 7.64 23.81 -25.53
C GLN A 337 8.67 24.89 -25.16
N ASN A 338 9.66 25.15 -26.00
CA ASN A 338 10.72 26.12 -25.70
C ASN A 338 10.20 27.56 -25.71
N TYR A 339 9.37 27.92 -26.70
CA TYR A 339 8.71 29.23 -26.70
C TYR A 339 7.75 29.40 -25.51
N ALA A 340 6.98 28.37 -25.17
CA ALA A 340 6.10 28.37 -24.00
C ALA A 340 6.91 28.59 -22.71
N ALA A 341 8.02 27.87 -22.51
CA ALA A 341 8.92 28.06 -21.39
C ALA A 341 9.45 29.51 -21.32
N ALA A 342 9.90 30.07 -22.45
CA ALA A 342 10.34 31.47 -22.53
C ALA A 342 9.24 32.45 -22.11
N THR A 343 8.00 32.28 -22.61
CA THR A 343 6.89 33.18 -22.28
C THR A 343 6.51 33.13 -20.79
N ALA A 344 6.56 31.95 -20.16
CA ALA A 344 6.35 31.77 -18.73
C ALA A 344 7.46 32.43 -17.89
N ALA A 345 8.72 32.24 -18.27
CA ALA A 345 9.86 32.87 -17.62
C ALA A 345 9.81 34.41 -17.76
N THR A 346 9.41 34.90 -18.93
CA THR A 346 9.21 36.33 -19.21
C THR A 346 8.15 36.94 -18.30
N PHE A 347 7.01 36.26 -18.15
CA PHE A 347 5.95 36.70 -17.24
C PHE A 347 6.45 36.76 -15.79
N SER A 348 7.22 35.76 -15.38
CA SER A 348 7.82 35.70 -14.05
C SER A 348 8.73 36.90 -13.78
N LYS A 349 9.58 37.27 -14.77
CA LYS A 349 10.42 38.46 -14.71
C LYS A 349 9.59 39.74 -14.64
N GLU A 350 8.57 39.89 -15.48
CA GLU A 350 7.70 41.09 -15.47
C GLU A 350 6.96 41.25 -14.13
N LEU A 351 6.53 40.14 -13.52
CA LEU A 351 5.90 40.14 -12.19
C LEU A 351 6.87 40.63 -11.12
N LEU A 352 8.10 40.11 -11.09
CA LEU A 352 9.11 40.53 -10.12
C LEU A 352 9.51 42.00 -10.26
N HIS A 353 9.43 42.59 -11.47
CA HIS A 353 9.65 44.03 -11.67
C HIS A 353 8.57 44.92 -11.05
N VAL A 354 7.39 44.38 -10.76
CA VAL A 354 6.27 45.13 -10.16
C VAL A 354 6.24 45.00 -8.64
N ILE A 355 6.87 43.95 -8.11
CA ILE A 355 6.95 43.65 -6.68
C ILE A 355 8.21 44.31 -6.11
N ASP A 356 8.06 45.09 -5.04
CA ASP A 356 9.18 45.74 -4.38
C ASP A 356 9.87 44.77 -3.41
N ALA A 357 11.21 44.83 -3.31
CA ALA A 357 11.99 43.96 -2.40
C ALA A 357 11.55 44.11 -0.93
N VAL A 358 11.11 45.32 -0.54
CA VAL A 358 10.57 45.60 0.79
C VAL A 358 9.31 44.79 1.08
N ASP A 359 8.42 44.59 0.11
CA ASP A 359 7.19 43.83 0.32
C ASP A 359 7.46 42.32 0.39
N VAL A 360 8.46 41.84 -0.34
CA VAL A 360 8.97 40.46 -0.17
C VAL A 360 9.55 40.27 1.22
N SER A 361 10.32 41.24 1.74
CA SER A 361 10.93 41.16 3.07
C SER A 361 9.93 41.12 4.23
N LYS A 362 8.71 41.67 4.05
CA LYS A 362 7.60 41.60 5.02
C LYS A 362 6.92 40.24 5.03
N SER A 363 7.03 39.48 3.93
CA SER A 363 6.47 38.13 3.88
C SER A 363 7.23 37.24 4.85
N PRO A 364 6.55 36.36 5.60
CA PRO A 364 7.23 35.47 6.53
C PRO A 364 8.25 34.62 5.77
N ASN A 365 9.43 34.41 6.38
CA ASN A 365 10.37 33.46 5.79
C ASN A 365 9.85 32.04 5.99
N MET A 366 10.34 31.11 5.17
CA MET A 366 9.86 29.73 5.16
C MET A 366 10.01 29.04 6.50
N LYS A 367 11.12 29.28 7.21
CA LYS A 367 11.31 28.79 8.58
C LYS A 367 10.18 29.19 9.51
N GLN A 368 9.79 30.47 9.52
CA GLN A 368 8.70 30.98 10.35
C GLN A 368 7.33 30.42 9.96
N ILE A 369 7.13 30.04 8.69
CA ILE A 369 5.90 29.39 8.25
C ILE A 369 5.86 27.96 8.79
N VAL A 370 6.96 27.20 8.64
CA VAL A 370 7.08 25.84 9.17
C VAL A 370 6.97 25.83 10.70
N ASP A 371 7.63 26.75 11.40
CA ASP A 371 7.55 26.89 12.85
C ASP A 371 6.11 27.20 13.29
N ARG A 372 5.41 28.13 12.61
CA ARG A 372 3.98 28.40 12.88
C ARG A 372 3.07 27.22 12.55
N MET A 373 3.36 26.44 11.52
CA MET A 373 2.62 25.22 11.23
C MET A 373 2.85 24.17 12.32
N LEU A 374 4.07 24.01 12.82
CA LEU A 374 4.40 23.12 13.94
C LEU A 374 3.73 23.58 15.24
N GLU A 375 3.69 24.89 15.50
CA GLU A 375 2.95 25.47 16.63
C GLU A 375 1.44 25.26 16.47
N ASN A 376 0.88 25.54 15.29
CA ASN A 376 -0.54 25.32 15.00
C ASN A 376 -0.91 23.84 15.06
N ILE A 377 -0.05 22.92 14.59
CA ILE A 377 -0.26 21.48 14.70
C ILE A 377 -0.17 21.07 16.17
N SER A 378 0.76 21.61 16.94
CA SER A 378 0.88 21.33 18.38
C SER A 378 -0.36 21.84 19.12
N GLN A 379 -0.84 23.03 18.78
CA GLN A 379 -2.06 23.63 19.34
C GLN A 379 -3.29 22.84 18.91
N LEU A 380 -3.45 22.51 17.62
CA LEU A 380 -4.53 21.65 17.12
C LEU A 380 -4.48 20.24 17.72
N THR A 381 -3.29 19.71 18.00
CA THR A 381 -3.14 18.42 18.69
C THR A 381 -3.53 18.56 20.15
N SER A 382 -3.25 19.69 20.79
CA SER A 382 -3.70 20.01 22.14
C SER A 382 -5.22 20.21 22.18
N ASP A 383 -5.78 21.01 21.28
CA ASP A 383 -7.21 21.28 21.15
C ASP A 383 -7.96 20.02 20.73
N ALA A 384 -7.40 19.18 19.84
CA ALA A 384 -7.94 17.87 19.51
C ALA A 384 -7.81 16.93 20.69
N LYS A 385 -6.76 17.00 21.51
CA LYS A 385 -6.65 16.21 22.73
C LYS A 385 -7.66 16.67 23.78
N GLU A 386 -7.91 17.97 23.93
CA GLU A 386 -8.95 18.54 24.80
C GLU A 386 -10.35 18.26 24.26
N ALA A 387 -10.58 18.34 22.95
CA ALA A 387 -11.84 18.01 22.31
C ALA A 387 -12.08 16.50 22.27
N ASN A 388 -11.03 15.68 22.19
CA ASN A 388 -11.11 14.22 22.27
C ASN A 388 -11.20 13.76 23.72
N GLN A 389 -10.65 14.50 24.69
CA GLN A 389 -10.94 14.36 26.12
C GLN A 389 -12.35 14.84 26.45
N GLY A 390 -12.83 15.89 25.78
CA GLY A 390 -14.19 16.43 25.91
C GLY A 390 -15.22 15.55 25.20
N LEU A 391 -14.86 14.92 24.08
CA LEU A 391 -15.63 13.89 23.39
C LEU A 391 -15.53 12.56 24.12
N GLN A 392 -14.40 12.19 24.73
CA GLN A 392 -14.33 11.06 25.64
C GLN A 392 -15.17 11.35 26.86
N GLN A 393 -15.12 12.53 27.47
CA GLN A 393 -16.02 12.91 28.56
C GLN A 393 -17.48 12.97 28.11
N LEU A 394 -17.81 13.47 26.92
CA LEU A 394 -19.18 13.51 26.40
C LEU A 394 -19.66 12.13 25.97
N ASN A 395 -18.78 11.26 25.50
CA ASN A 395 -19.07 9.89 25.09
C ASN A 395 -19.07 8.96 26.31
N ASP A 396 -18.29 9.24 27.35
CA ASP A 396 -18.34 8.62 28.66
C ASP A 396 -19.55 9.13 29.44
N ASN A 397 -19.96 10.40 29.26
CA ASN A 397 -21.20 10.94 29.81
C ASN A 397 -22.41 10.45 29.04
N LYS A 398 -22.35 10.31 27.70
CA LYS A 398 -23.39 9.68 26.89
C LYS A 398 -23.42 8.18 27.11
N LEU A 399 -22.29 7.51 27.27
CA LEU A 399 -22.21 6.09 27.59
C LEU A 399 -22.67 5.88 29.03
N SER A 400 -22.35 6.78 29.97
CA SER A 400 -22.88 6.78 31.34
C SER A 400 -24.37 7.12 31.37
N GLU A 401 -24.87 8.04 30.55
CA GLU A 401 -26.31 8.32 30.38
C GLU A 401 -27.02 7.16 29.68
N ASN A 402 -26.43 6.57 28.64
CA ASN A 402 -26.99 5.44 27.91
C ASN A 402 -26.96 4.19 28.78
N ILE A 403 -25.90 3.97 29.56
CA ILE A 403 -25.81 2.92 30.57
C ILE A 403 -26.78 3.22 31.70
N LYS A 404 -26.99 4.48 32.14
CA LYS A 404 -28.04 4.83 33.11
C LYS A 404 -29.45 4.56 32.55
N ASN A 405 -29.70 4.93 31.31
CA ASN A 405 -30.97 4.71 30.59
C ASN A 405 -31.18 3.23 30.23
N TRP A 406 -30.10 2.45 30.09
CA TRP A 406 -30.15 1.02 29.77
C TRP A 406 -30.22 0.15 31.04
N LEU A 407 -29.48 0.52 32.10
CA LEU A 407 -29.61 -0.06 33.43
C LEU A 407 -30.95 0.31 34.08
N SER A 408 -31.61 1.37 33.62
CA SER A 408 -32.99 1.71 33.99
C SER A 408 -33.83 2.02 32.74
N PRO A 409 -34.33 0.99 32.01
CA PRO A 409 -35.14 1.14 30.79
C PRO A 409 -36.46 1.90 30.98
N CYS A 410 -36.82 2.15 32.23
CA CYS A 410 -37.95 2.98 32.64
C CYS A 410 -37.42 3.98 33.65
N ASP A 411 -37.84 5.24 33.56
CA ASP A 411 -37.61 6.21 34.62
C ASP A 411 -38.50 5.82 35.81
N LEU A 412 -37.95 4.96 36.67
CA LEU A 412 -38.64 4.40 37.82
C LEU A 412 -39.04 5.52 38.80
N TRP A 413 -38.37 6.68 38.75
CA TRP A 413 -38.70 7.86 39.54
C TRP A 413 -39.96 8.57 39.03
N GLU A 414 -40.11 8.80 37.73
CA GLU A 414 -41.38 9.31 37.17
C GLU A 414 -42.51 8.30 37.35
N THR A 415 -42.23 7.01 37.18
CA THR A 415 -43.21 5.95 37.43
C THR A 415 -43.61 5.91 38.90
N HIS A 416 -42.67 6.09 39.83
CA HIS A 416 -42.90 6.19 41.26
C HIS A 416 -43.74 7.42 41.62
N ASN A 417 -43.35 8.61 41.17
CA ASN A 417 -44.07 9.86 41.45
C ASN A 417 -45.48 9.84 40.86
N SER A 418 -45.63 9.46 39.59
CA SER A 418 -46.96 9.34 38.97
C SER A 418 -47.83 8.27 39.62
N THR A 419 -47.22 7.22 40.18
CA THR A 419 -47.94 6.19 40.93
C THR A 419 -48.34 6.67 42.32
N LEU A 420 -47.51 7.47 43.01
CA LEU A 420 -47.84 8.13 44.27
C LEU A 420 -48.94 9.19 44.09
N GLU A 421 -48.89 10.01 43.05
CA GLU A 421 -49.93 10.99 42.70
C GLU A 421 -51.29 10.33 42.43
N ARG A 422 -51.27 9.14 41.80
CA ARG A 422 -52.47 8.35 41.51
C ARG A 422 -52.89 7.44 42.67
N ARG A 423 -52.04 7.29 43.70
CA ARG A 423 -52.31 6.47 44.89
C ARG A 423 -53.39 7.15 45.71
N GLN A 424 -54.45 6.41 46.05
CA GLN A 424 -55.44 6.89 47.02
C GLN A 424 -54.89 6.77 48.44
N ASP A 425 -55.13 7.77 49.27
CA ASP A 425 -54.65 7.82 50.65
C ASP A 425 -55.07 6.56 51.44
N GLY A 426 -54.11 5.99 52.20
CA GLY A 426 -54.29 4.74 52.95
C GLY A 426 -53.97 3.45 52.17
N THR A 427 -53.74 3.53 50.85
CA THR A 427 -53.40 2.36 50.02
C THR A 427 -51.98 1.87 50.30
N GLY A 428 -51.87 0.63 50.80
CA GLY A 428 -50.57 -0.02 51.10
C GLY A 428 -50.18 0.01 52.58
N ASN A 429 -50.89 0.77 53.42
CA ASN A 429 -50.64 0.82 54.87
C ASN A 429 -50.81 -0.55 55.53
N TRP A 430 -51.76 -1.37 55.06
CA TRP A 430 -51.93 -2.75 55.53
C TRP A 430 -50.65 -3.60 55.44
N PHE A 431 -49.74 -3.27 54.51
CA PHE A 431 -48.46 -3.96 54.37
C PHE A 431 -47.38 -3.31 55.23
N LEU A 432 -47.31 -1.97 55.27
CA LEU A 432 -46.37 -1.23 56.13
C LEU A 432 -46.60 -1.52 57.63
N ASP A 433 -47.87 -1.65 58.03
CA ASP A 433 -48.28 -1.95 59.40
C ASP A 433 -48.16 -3.45 59.74
N SER A 434 -47.68 -4.29 58.81
CA SER A 434 -47.58 -5.73 59.03
C SER A 434 -46.32 -6.10 59.82
N ASP A 435 -46.46 -7.07 60.73
CA ASP A 435 -45.33 -7.64 61.48
C ASP A 435 -44.25 -8.22 60.56
N SER A 436 -44.65 -8.68 59.36
CA SER A 436 -43.75 -9.21 58.33
C SER A 436 -42.86 -8.13 57.71
N TYR A 437 -43.41 -6.94 57.46
CA TYR A 437 -42.64 -5.81 56.95
C TYR A 437 -41.73 -5.21 58.03
N ALA A 438 -42.22 -5.06 59.26
CA ALA A 438 -41.41 -4.60 60.39
C ALA A 438 -40.21 -5.52 60.64
N SER A 439 -40.43 -6.84 60.63
CA SER A 439 -39.35 -7.83 60.78
C SER A 439 -38.34 -7.80 59.62
N TRP A 440 -38.79 -7.51 58.40
CA TRP A 440 -37.93 -7.36 57.22
C TRP A 440 -37.09 -6.09 57.27
N LYS A 441 -37.69 -4.97 57.69
CA LYS A 441 -37.03 -3.67 57.84
C LYS A 441 -35.92 -3.71 58.91
N GLU A 442 -36.13 -4.45 59.99
CA GLU A 442 -35.11 -4.63 61.05
C GLU A 442 -34.03 -5.67 60.70
N ASN A 443 -34.30 -6.61 59.78
CA ASN A 443 -33.40 -7.74 59.49
C ASN A 443 -33.27 -7.98 57.97
N SER A 444 -32.30 -7.31 57.35
CA SER A 444 -32.04 -7.29 55.89
C SER A 444 -31.57 -8.62 55.27
N LYS A 445 -31.62 -9.73 56.01
CA LYS A 445 -31.19 -11.06 55.55
C LYS A 445 -32.31 -11.94 54.99
N PHE A 446 -33.57 -11.51 55.03
CA PHE A 446 -34.71 -12.28 54.54
C PHE A 446 -35.41 -11.59 53.37
N SER A 447 -35.94 -12.38 52.43
CA SER A 447 -36.76 -11.88 51.32
C SER A 447 -38.24 -11.98 51.68
N VAL A 448 -38.98 -10.86 51.64
CA VAL A 448 -40.45 -10.87 51.75
C VAL A 448 -41.07 -11.05 50.37
N TRP A 449 -41.83 -12.12 50.23
CA TRP A 449 -42.56 -12.43 48.99
C TRP A 449 -43.96 -11.82 49.02
N VAL A 450 -44.24 -10.94 48.06
CA VAL A 450 -45.57 -10.37 47.86
C VAL A 450 -46.16 -10.91 46.56
N HIS A 451 -47.31 -11.58 46.68
CA HIS A 451 -47.98 -12.21 45.54
C HIS A 451 -49.22 -11.42 45.12
N GLY A 452 -49.52 -11.42 43.82
CA GLY A 452 -50.79 -10.90 43.31
C GLY A 452 -50.95 -11.10 41.81
N LYS A 453 -52.17 -10.96 41.29
CA LYS A 453 -52.45 -11.04 39.84
C LYS A 453 -51.92 -9.81 39.09
N PRO A 454 -51.64 -9.86 37.78
CA PRO A 454 -51.29 -8.68 37.00
C PRO A 454 -52.31 -7.54 37.20
N GLY A 455 -51.86 -6.29 37.30
CA GLY A 455 -52.74 -5.13 37.51
C GLY A 455 -53.25 -4.88 38.94
N CYS A 456 -52.93 -5.73 39.93
CA CYS A 456 -53.41 -5.59 41.31
C CYS A 456 -52.71 -4.51 42.17
N GLY A 457 -51.95 -3.60 41.56
CA GLY A 457 -51.27 -2.52 42.29
C GLY A 457 -49.88 -2.85 42.87
N LYS A 458 -49.17 -3.85 42.33
CA LYS A 458 -47.79 -4.19 42.75
C LYS A 458 -46.82 -2.99 42.66
N THR A 459 -46.85 -2.26 41.55
CA THR A 459 -46.03 -1.06 41.34
C THR A 459 -46.37 0.05 42.34
N THR A 460 -47.65 0.17 42.70
CA THR A 460 -48.12 1.09 43.75
C THR A 460 -47.59 0.68 45.12
N LEU A 461 -47.58 -0.62 45.43
CA LEU A 461 -47.00 -1.12 46.68
C LEU A 461 -45.49 -0.89 46.74
N CYS A 462 -44.74 -1.16 45.67
CA CYS A 462 -43.31 -0.86 45.60
C CYS A 462 -43.04 0.64 45.83
N SER A 463 -43.86 1.52 45.26
CA SER A 463 -43.74 2.97 45.48
C SER A 463 -44.03 3.35 46.93
N THR A 464 -45.05 2.74 47.56
CA THR A 464 -45.34 2.96 48.99
C THR A 464 -44.21 2.48 49.91
N ILE A 465 -43.51 1.39 49.56
CA ILE A 465 -42.35 0.91 50.33
C ILE A 465 -41.13 1.85 50.19
N ILE A 466 -40.89 2.39 48.99
CA ILE A 466 -39.78 3.33 48.75
C ILE A 466 -39.98 4.65 49.53
N ASP A 467 -41.22 5.11 49.65
CA ASP A 467 -41.60 6.33 50.39
C ASP A 467 -41.47 6.17 51.92
N ASP A 468 -41.48 4.95 52.44
CA ASP A 468 -41.40 4.63 53.88
C ASP A 468 -39.97 4.77 54.47
N ASP A 469 -38.91 4.74 53.66
CA ASP A 469 -37.53 5.04 54.10
C ASP A 469 -36.64 5.67 52.99
N PRO A 470 -36.83 6.97 52.69
CA PRO A 470 -36.04 7.69 51.68
C PRO A 470 -34.56 7.88 52.07
N ALA A 471 -34.25 7.81 53.37
CA ALA A 471 -32.92 8.09 53.89
C ALA A 471 -31.94 6.94 53.62
N THR A 472 -32.42 5.69 53.68
CA THR A 472 -31.61 4.52 53.33
C THR A 472 -31.29 4.47 51.84
N LEU A 473 -32.22 4.86 50.96
CA LEU A 473 -31.98 4.93 49.51
C LEU A 473 -30.92 5.98 49.12
N ARG A 474 -30.98 7.19 49.70
CA ARG A 474 -29.98 8.24 49.46
C ARG A 474 -28.59 7.84 49.92
N ARG A 475 -28.50 7.04 50.98
CA ARG A 475 -27.23 6.52 51.52
C ARG A 475 -26.57 5.55 50.55
N GLU A 476 -27.35 4.65 49.93
CA GLU A 476 -26.87 3.69 48.93
C GLU A 476 -26.47 4.35 47.60
N LEU A 477 -27.21 5.38 47.16
CA LEU A 477 -26.87 6.16 45.95
C LEU A 477 -25.57 6.95 46.11
N ASN A 478 -25.32 7.50 47.30
CA ASN A 478 -24.06 8.19 47.62
C ASN A 478 -22.86 7.22 47.79
N ALA A 479 -23.09 5.91 47.78
CA ALA A 479 -22.06 4.87 47.86
C ALA A 479 -21.69 4.30 46.48
N LEU A 480 -22.15 4.91 45.39
CA LEU A 480 -21.79 4.50 44.02
C LEU A 480 -20.30 4.80 43.71
N PRO A 481 -19.62 3.98 42.89
CA PRO A 481 -18.21 4.19 42.56
C PRO A 481 -17.95 5.44 41.72
N ASP A 482 -16.85 6.15 42.01
CA ASP A 482 -16.48 7.43 41.36
C ASP A 482 -15.78 7.28 39.99
N ASP A 483 -15.29 6.08 39.65
CA ASP A 483 -14.60 5.82 38.37
C ASP A 483 -14.91 4.44 37.77
N LEU A 484 -14.54 4.26 36.51
CA LEU A 484 -14.82 3.05 35.73
C LEU A 484 -14.11 1.80 36.28
N ALA A 485 -12.91 1.95 36.83
CA ALA A 485 -12.15 0.84 37.43
C ALA A 485 -12.84 0.35 38.71
N ASN A 486 -13.26 1.26 39.58
CA ASN A 486 -14.03 0.97 40.78
C ASN A 486 -15.44 0.45 40.45
N THR A 487 -16.01 0.85 39.31
CA THR A 487 -17.25 0.27 38.77
C THR A 487 -17.06 -1.21 38.41
N TYR A 488 -16.02 -1.55 37.65
CA TYR A 488 -15.72 -2.95 37.35
C TYR A 488 -15.36 -3.76 38.60
N ALA A 489 -14.59 -3.18 39.53
CA ALA A 489 -14.29 -3.80 40.82
C ALA A 489 -15.57 -4.08 41.63
N ALA A 490 -16.53 -3.14 41.66
CA ALA A 490 -17.80 -3.30 42.34
C ALA A 490 -18.69 -4.36 41.68
N ILE A 491 -18.73 -4.42 40.34
CA ILE A 491 -19.47 -5.46 39.60
C ILE A 491 -18.89 -6.84 39.92
N LEU A 492 -17.56 -7.00 39.86
CA LEU A 492 -16.89 -8.26 40.19
C LEU A 492 -17.14 -8.68 41.65
N LYS A 493 -17.12 -7.73 42.61
CA LYS A 493 -17.43 -8.00 44.03
C LYS A 493 -18.89 -8.37 44.29
N ARG A 494 -19.82 -7.97 43.41
CA ARG A 494 -21.25 -8.29 43.51
C ARG A 494 -21.60 -9.67 42.95
N ILE A 495 -20.66 -10.35 42.28
CA ILE A 495 -20.87 -11.71 41.79
C ILE A 495 -21.15 -12.62 43.00
N PRO A 496 -22.27 -13.35 43.02
CA PRO A 496 -22.56 -14.26 44.12
C PRO A 496 -21.48 -15.33 44.27
N LYS A 497 -21.06 -15.65 45.50
CA LYS A 497 -20.05 -16.69 45.78
C LYS A 497 -20.35 -18.04 45.14
N ARG A 498 -21.64 -18.39 44.97
CA ARG A 498 -22.07 -19.65 44.33
C ARG A 498 -21.73 -19.74 42.84
N SER A 499 -21.57 -18.60 42.17
CA SER A 499 -21.36 -18.47 40.72
C SER A 499 -19.99 -17.88 40.38
N GLU A 500 -19.17 -17.62 41.40
CA GLU A 500 -17.87 -16.97 41.30
C GLU A 500 -16.92 -17.76 40.40
N GLU A 501 -16.82 -19.08 40.60
CA GLU A 501 -15.95 -19.97 39.80
C GLU A 501 -16.33 -19.97 38.31
N GLN A 502 -17.62 -20.08 37.99
CA GLN A 502 -18.11 -20.06 36.60
C GLN A 502 -17.86 -18.71 35.94
N SER A 503 -18.06 -17.62 36.68
CA SER A 503 -17.86 -16.26 36.19
C SER A 503 -16.40 -15.98 35.88
N ILE A 504 -15.49 -16.41 36.76
CA ILE A 504 -14.04 -16.34 36.54
C ILE A 504 -13.67 -17.10 35.27
N ARG A 505 -14.18 -18.32 35.11
CA ARG A 505 -13.86 -19.17 33.95
C ARG A 505 -14.30 -18.54 32.63
N ILE A 506 -15.52 -18.01 32.55
CA ILE A 506 -16.00 -17.30 31.34
C ILE A 506 -15.08 -16.13 31.02
N LEU A 507 -14.79 -15.29 32.01
CA LEU A 507 -13.99 -14.07 31.80
C LEU A 507 -12.53 -14.39 31.43
N GLN A 508 -11.95 -15.48 31.95
CA GLN A 508 -10.62 -15.96 31.56
C GLN A 508 -10.59 -16.38 30.08
N PHE A 509 -11.56 -17.17 29.63
CA PHE A 509 -11.64 -17.55 28.22
C PHE A 509 -11.89 -16.31 27.34
N LEU A 510 -12.83 -15.43 27.67
CA LEU A 510 -13.06 -14.22 26.86
C LEU A 510 -11.85 -13.27 26.80
N ALA A 511 -11.03 -13.22 27.85
CA ALA A 511 -9.83 -12.40 27.88
C ALA A 511 -8.66 -13.02 27.08
N PHE A 512 -8.46 -14.33 27.17
CA PHE A 512 -7.26 -15.02 26.67
C PHE A 512 -7.48 -16.00 25.52
N SER A 513 -8.71 -16.23 25.06
CA SER A 513 -9.00 -17.08 23.90
C SER A 513 -8.52 -16.47 22.58
N GLU A 514 -8.07 -17.33 21.66
CA GLU A 514 -7.59 -16.95 20.32
C GLU A 514 -8.71 -16.46 19.39
N ARG A 515 -9.95 -16.84 19.69
CA ARG A 515 -11.15 -16.35 19.02
C ARG A 515 -12.32 -16.24 20.00
N PRO A 516 -13.36 -15.44 19.69
CA PRO A 516 -14.61 -15.45 20.44
C PRO A 516 -15.18 -16.88 20.56
N LEU A 517 -15.71 -17.19 21.74
CA LEU A 517 -16.38 -18.46 22.01
C LEU A 517 -17.84 -18.38 21.57
N ARG A 518 -18.33 -19.43 20.92
CA ARG A 518 -19.77 -19.59 20.64
C ARG A 518 -20.52 -19.87 21.94
N VAL A 519 -21.79 -19.48 22.02
CA VAL A 519 -22.62 -19.73 23.21
C VAL A 519 -22.63 -21.23 23.56
N LYS A 520 -22.78 -22.11 22.56
CA LYS A 520 -22.74 -23.58 22.75
C LYS A 520 -21.39 -24.09 23.27
N GLU A 521 -20.29 -23.47 22.86
CA GLU A 521 -18.94 -23.81 23.34
C GLU A 521 -18.75 -23.39 24.80
N ALA A 522 -19.29 -22.22 25.17
CA ALA A 522 -19.23 -21.72 26.54
C ALA A 522 -20.14 -22.49 27.51
N VAL A 523 -21.27 -23.04 27.03
CA VAL A 523 -22.09 -23.96 27.84
C VAL A 523 -21.31 -25.22 28.21
N ASP A 524 -20.60 -25.78 27.24
CA ASP A 524 -19.74 -26.94 27.46
C ASP A 524 -18.59 -26.63 28.41
N LEU A 525 -17.96 -25.45 28.25
CA LEU A 525 -16.92 -24.93 29.15
C LEU A 525 -17.37 -24.90 30.62
N LEU A 526 -18.62 -24.46 30.87
CA LEU A 526 -19.17 -24.38 32.22
C LEU A 526 -19.51 -25.74 32.83
N ALA A 527 -19.84 -26.72 32.00
CA ALA A 527 -20.17 -28.09 32.42
C ALA A 527 -18.93 -28.95 32.73
N VAL A 528 -17.72 -28.41 32.57
CA VAL A 528 -16.47 -29.07 32.97
C VAL A 528 -16.25 -28.91 34.47
N GLU A 529 -15.96 -30.00 35.17
CA GLU A 529 -15.66 -30.00 36.60
C GLU A 529 -14.29 -30.64 36.85
N LEU A 530 -13.28 -29.81 37.15
CA LEU A 530 -11.88 -30.26 37.25
C LEU A 530 -11.60 -31.21 38.42
N LYS A 531 -12.46 -31.20 39.45
CA LYS A 531 -12.30 -31.99 40.68
C LYS A 531 -13.09 -33.30 40.66
N GLU A 532 -14.09 -33.41 39.80
CA GLU A 532 -14.98 -34.57 39.72
C GLU A 532 -14.59 -35.50 38.56
N LYS A 533 -15.04 -36.75 38.61
CA LYS A 533 -14.90 -37.72 37.52
C LYS A 533 -16.27 -38.32 37.19
N PRO A 534 -16.74 -38.26 35.93
CA PRO A 534 -16.05 -37.74 34.73
C PRO A 534 -15.85 -36.22 34.77
N GLY A 535 -14.76 -35.74 34.19
CA GLY A 535 -14.39 -34.31 34.23
C GLY A 535 -15.32 -33.40 33.39
N PHE A 536 -16.13 -33.98 32.51
CA PHE A 536 -17.19 -33.32 31.76
C PHE A 536 -18.40 -34.24 31.69
N ASN A 537 -19.58 -33.70 32.01
CA ASN A 537 -20.84 -34.41 31.89
C ASN A 537 -21.83 -33.58 31.05
N PRO A 538 -22.29 -34.07 29.89
CA PRO A 538 -23.30 -33.39 29.08
C PRO A 538 -24.59 -33.06 29.83
N ASN A 539 -24.92 -33.81 30.89
CA ASN A 539 -26.11 -33.56 31.72
C ASN A 539 -25.94 -32.34 32.65
N ASN A 540 -24.71 -31.86 32.86
CA ASN A 540 -24.43 -30.67 33.68
C ASN A 540 -24.49 -29.38 32.84
N ARG A 541 -24.83 -29.47 31.54
CA ARG A 541 -25.06 -28.30 30.70
C ARG A 541 -26.19 -27.45 31.27
N MET A 542 -26.01 -26.14 31.20
CA MET A 542 -27.07 -25.23 31.61
C MET A 542 -28.31 -25.41 30.72
N PRO A 543 -29.53 -25.47 31.29
CA PRO A 543 -30.75 -25.75 30.52
C PRO A 543 -31.12 -24.67 29.49
N ILE A 544 -30.73 -23.42 29.76
CA ILE A 544 -31.06 -22.26 28.92
C ILE A 544 -29.74 -21.52 28.58
N PRO A 545 -29.12 -21.79 27.42
CA PRO A 545 -27.84 -21.20 27.03
C PRO A 545 -27.80 -19.66 27.03
N GLU A 546 -28.93 -19.00 26.74
CA GLU A 546 -29.05 -17.55 26.69
C GLU A 546 -28.87 -16.89 28.06
N GLU A 547 -29.05 -17.64 29.17
CA GLU A 547 -28.85 -17.13 30.53
C GLU A 547 -27.37 -17.08 30.94
N ILE A 548 -26.44 -17.44 30.05
CA ILE A 548 -25.00 -17.45 30.34
C ILE A 548 -24.46 -16.06 30.71
N THR A 549 -25.10 -14.99 30.21
CA THR A 549 -24.79 -13.60 30.61
C THR A 549 -25.13 -13.31 32.06
N GLY A 550 -26.01 -14.12 32.69
CA GLY A 550 -26.41 -13.99 34.09
C GLY A 550 -25.28 -14.27 35.09
N TYR A 551 -24.24 -15.03 34.69
CA TYR A 551 -23.05 -15.26 35.52
C TYR A 551 -22.19 -13.99 35.63
N CYS A 552 -22.03 -13.25 34.53
CA CYS A 552 -21.20 -12.05 34.43
C CYS A 552 -22.03 -10.81 34.08
N SER A 553 -23.09 -10.56 34.86
CA SER A 553 -24.07 -9.51 34.57
C SER A 553 -23.41 -8.14 34.39
N GLY A 554 -23.54 -7.56 33.20
CA GLY A 554 -22.98 -6.26 32.83
C GLY A 554 -21.54 -6.27 32.28
N LEU A 555 -20.84 -7.41 32.28
CA LEU A 555 -19.48 -7.55 31.70
C LEU A 555 -19.46 -8.33 30.39
N VAL A 556 -20.52 -9.08 30.09
CA VAL A 556 -20.60 -10.00 28.95
C VAL A 556 -21.91 -9.81 28.19
N VAL A 557 -21.85 -9.90 26.87
CA VAL A 557 -22.98 -9.79 25.94
C VAL A 557 -22.97 -10.93 24.93
N ILE A 558 -24.13 -11.22 24.33
CA ILE A 558 -24.25 -12.18 23.23
C ILE A 558 -24.34 -11.38 21.91
N GLY A 559 -23.42 -11.65 20.99
CA GLY A 559 -23.34 -11.05 19.66
C GLY A 559 -23.68 -12.04 18.54
N TYR A 560 -24.03 -11.51 17.36
CA TYR A 560 -24.29 -12.28 16.14
C TYR A 560 -23.18 -11.99 15.12
N THR A 561 -22.68 -13.03 14.42
CA THR A 561 -21.69 -12.86 13.35
C THR A 561 -22.35 -12.79 11.98
N ASP A 562 -21.92 -11.84 11.13
CA ASP A 562 -22.47 -11.61 9.79
C ASP A 562 -22.11 -12.72 8.78
N GLU A 563 -21.04 -13.49 9.03
CA GLU A 563 -20.48 -14.43 8.06
C GLU A 563 -21.15 -15.82 8.06
N HIS A 564 -21.87 -16.17 9.12
CA HIS A 564 -22.57 -17.46 9.24
C HIS A 564 -23.98 -17.18 9.75
N ARG A 565 -25.00 -17.39 8.90
CA ARG A 565 -26.40 -17.24 9.29
C ARG A 565 -26.73 -18.11 10.51
N GLY A 566 -26.64 -17.55 11.72
CA GLY A 566 -27.30 -18.07 12.93
C GLY A 566 -26.44 -18.48 14.13
N ASP A 567 -25.12 -18.34 14.15
CA ASP A 567 -24.32 -18.70 15.33
C ASP A 567 -24.15 -17.50 16.30
N MET A 568 -24.53 -17.71 17.56
CA MET A 568 -24.40 -16.73 18.65
C MET A 568 -23.04 -16.87 19.34
N GLU A 569 -22.37 -15.75 19.55
CA GLU A 569 -21.06 -15.68 20.23
C GLU A 569 -21.14 -14.89 21.53
N ILE A 570 -20.32 -15.29 22.50
CA ILE A 570 -20.17 -14.56 23.76
C ILE A 570 -19.01 -13.60 23.61
N GLN A 571 -19.25 -12.34 23.95
CA GLN A 571 -18.28 -11.27 23.85
C GLN A 571 -18.26 -10.45 25.14
N LEU A 572 -17.14 -9.78 25.41
CA LEU A 572 -17.10 -8.79 26.48
C LEU A 572 -17.99 -7.61 26.09
N ALA A 573 -18.74 -7.08 27.05
CA ALA A 573 -19.66 -5.97 26.83
C ALA A 573 -18.95 -4.71 26.27
N HIS A 574 -17.67 -4.54 26.62
CA HIS A 574 -16.82 -3.48 26.10
C HIS A 574 -15.34 -3.87 26.13
N ALA A 575 -14.54 -3.33 25.20
CA ALA A 575 -13.10 -3.62 25.10
C ALA A 575 -12.31 -3.25 26.38
N THR A 576 -12.74 -2.19 27.08
CA THR A 576 -12.14 -1.75 28.35
C THR A 576 -12.25 -2.79 29.48
N VAL A 577 -13.21 -3.73 29.39
CA VAL A 577 -13.31 -4.84 30.36
C VAL A 577 -12.09 -5.74 30.24
N LYS A 578 -11.65 -6.05 29.01
CA LYS A 578 -10.44 -6.85 28.76
C LYS A 578 -9.20 -6.13 29.29
N GLU A 579 -9.07 -4.83 29.01
CA GLU A 579 -7.96 -4.01 29.51
C GLU A 579 -7.90 -4.01 31.04
N TYR A 580 -9.05 -3.85 31.71
CA TYR A 580 -9.11 -3.88 33.16
C TYR A 580 -8.71 -5.25 33.74
N LEU A 581 -9.21 -6.35 33.16
CA LEU A 581 -8.89 -7.72 33.59
C LEU A 581 -7.42 -8.11 33.38
N ILE A 582 -6.73 -7.50 32.41
CA ILE A 582 -5.31 -7.76 32.12
C ILE A 582 -4.39 -6.76 32.87
N SER A 583 -4.93 -5.66 33.39
CA SER A 583 -4.13 -4.62 34.06
C SER A 583 -3.75 -4.97 35.50
N ASP A 584 -2.73 -4.28 36.02
CA ASP A 584 -2.31 -4.34 37.43
C ASP A 584 -3.28 -3.62 38.40
N ARG A 585 -4.43 -3.13 37.91
CA ARG A 585 -5.38 -2.30 38.67
C ARG A 585 -6.44 -3.11 39.44
N LEU A 586 -6.39 -4.44 39.37
CA LEU A 586 -7.29 -5.32 40.10
C LEU A 586 -7.06 -5.23 41.62
N SER A 587 -8.14 -5.01 42.39
CA SER A 587 -8.08 -5.05 43.87
C SER A 587 -7.55 -6.39 44.37
N GLN A 588 -6.79 -6.43 45.47
CA GLN A 588 -6.15 -7.65 46.02
C GLN A 588 -7.09 -8.87 46.13
N ASP A 589 -8.35 -8.67 46.52
CA ASP A 589 -9.34 -9.76 46.67
C ASP A 589 -9.72 -10.41 45.32
N VAL A 590 -10.00 -9.58 44.31
CA VAL A 590 -10.32 -10.05 42.94
C VAL A 590 -9.07 -10.54 42.24
N SER A 591 -7.93 -9.89 42.48
CA SER A 591 -6.60 -10.24 42.01
C SER A 591 -6.17 -11.63 42.53
N ALA A 592 -6.56 -12.06 43.73
CA ALA A 592 -6.28 -13.42 44.19
C ALA A 592 -6.96 -14.51 43.35
N HIS A 593 -8.06 -14.19 42.66
CA HIS A 593 -8.85 -15.13 41.85
C HIS A 593 -8.70 -14.91 40.33
N PHE A 594 -8.39 -13.67 39.91
CA PHE A 594 -8.13 -13.30 38.51
C PHE A 594 -6.65 -13.09 38.18
N ALA A 595 -5.78 -12.86 39.14
CA ALA A 595 -4.41 -12.43 38.90
C ALA A 595 -3.35 -13.46 39.33
N THR A 596 -2.40 -13.70 38.43
CA THR A 596 -1.13 -12.95 38.41
C THR A 596 -0.15 -13.50 37.37
N SER A 597 -0.64 -14.14 36.31
CA SER A 597 0.15 -14.33 35.08
C SER A 597 -0.76 -14.84 33.96
N VAL A 598 -0.41 -14.51 32.72
CA VAL A 598 -0.85 -15.24 31.52
C VAL A 598 -0.77 -16.76 31.78
N ALA A 599 0.23 -17.21 32.54
CA ALA A 599 0.40 -18.60 32.89
C ALA A 599 -0.71 -19.22 33.75
N LYS A 600 -1.31 -18.50 34.70
CA LYS A 600 -2.43 -19.07 35.50
C LYS A 600 -3.69 -19.24 34.67
N ALA A 601 -4.03 -18.23 33.87
CA ALA A 601 -5.18 -18.31 32.96
C ALA A 601 -4.96 -19.41 31.92
N ALA A 602 -3.75 -19.47 31.34
CA ALA A 602 -3.37 -20.50 30.39
C ALA A 602 -3.35 -21.91 31.02
N THR A 603 -2.93 -22.06 32.27
CA THR A 603 -3.08 -23.32 33.04
C THR A 603 -4.55 -23.73 33.11
N SER A 604 -5.42 -22.83 33.59
CA SER A 604 -6.85 -23.17 33.77
C SER A 604 -7.52 -23.52 32.45
N ILE A 605 -7.25 -22.75 31.39
CA ILE A 605 -7.76 -23.03 30.04
C ILE A 605 -7.28 -24.40 29.56
N THR A 606 -6.00 -24.72 29.76
CA THR A 606 -5.42 -26.02 29.40
C THR A 606 -6.09 -27.16 30.16
N GLU A 607 -6.22 -27.04 31.48
CA GLU A 607 -6.85 -28.07 32.33
C GLU A 607 -8.30 -28.33 31.90
N VAL A 608 -9.05 -27.27 31.57
CA VAL A 608 -10.44 -27.37 31.13
C VAL A 608 -10.53 -28.02 29.75
N CYS A 609 -9.70 -27.61 28.78
CA CYS A 609 -9.63 -28.23 27.47
C CYS A 609 -9.30 -29.72 27.56
N LEU A 610 -8.31 -30.10 28.37
CA LEU A 610 -7.89 -31.50 28.53
C LEU A 610 -8.94 -32.34 29.28
N ALA A 611 -9.54 -31.80 30.34
CA ALA A 611 -10.61 -32.49 31.07
C ALA A 611 -11.82 -32.76 30.18
N TYR A 612 -12.19 -31.77 29.36
CA TYR A 612 -13.26 -31.91 28.39
C TYR A 612 -12.93 -32.97 27.33
N LEU A 613 -11.77 -32.85 26.66
CA LEU A 613 -11.37 -33.75 25.58
C LEU A 613 -11.23 -35.21 26.06
N SER A 614 -10.76 -35.42 27.29
CA SER A 614 -10.60 -36.77 27.87
C SER A 614 -11.91 -37.54 28.02
N GLU A 615 -13.05 -36.84 28.10
CA GLU A 615 -14.39 -37.43 28.28
C GLU A 615 -15.21 -37.48 26.98
N VAL A 616 -14.63 -37.04 25.86
CA VAL A 616 -15.27 -37.11 24.54
C VAL A 616 -15.35 -38.57 24.10
N LYS A 617 -16.55 -39.15 24.22
CA LYS A 617 -16.83 -40.51 23.76
C LYS A 617 -17.07 -40.54 22.26
N LEU A 618 -16.20 -41.26 21.54
CA LEU A 618 -16.29 -41.54 20.12
C LEU A 618 -17.28 -42.68 19.87
N VAL A 619 -18.58 -42.39 19.91
CA VAL A 619 -19.61 -43.38 19.56
C VAL A 619 -19.78 -43.37 18.04
N SER A 620 -19.77 -44.55 17.40
CA SER A 620 -20.23 -44.68 16.01
C SER A 620 -21.66 -44.11 15.88
N PRO A 621 -22.05 -43.50 14.76
CA PRO A 621 -23.41 -43.02 14.60
C PRO A 621 -24.38 -44.17 14.88
N PRO A 622 -25.37 -43.99 15.78
CA PRO A 622 -26.35 -45.04 16.04
C PRO A 622 -27.04 -45.42 14.74
N ASN A 623 -27.36 -46.72 14.58
CA ASN A 623 -28.21 -47.15 13.47
C ASN A 623 -29.50 -46.31 13.49
N ILE A 624 -30.05 -45.99 12.32
CA ILE A 624 -31.26 -45.14 12.18
C ILE A 624 -32.44 -45.66 13.04
N GLU A 625 -32.45 -46.95 13.38
CA GLU A 625 -33.44 -47.58 14.27
C GLU A 625 -33.24 -47.27 15.76
N ASP A 626 -32.01 -46.99 16.22
CA ASP A 626 -31.67 -46.66 17.61
C ASP A 626 -31.92 -45.18 17.97
N LEU A 627 -32.15 -44.33 16.96
CA LEU A 627 -32.47 -42.91 17.13
C LEU A 627 -33.86 -42.67 17.76
N ASN A 628 -34.74 -43.68 17.77
CA ASN A 628 -36.03 -43.63 18.47
C ASN A 628 -35.90 -43.68 20.01
N PHE A 629 -34.71 -43.95 20.55
CA PHE A 629 -34.48 -44.02 21.99
C PHE A 629 -34.23 -42.64 22.64
N TYR A 630 -33.79 -41.64 21.87
CA TYR A 630 -33.58 -40.28 22.37
C TYR A 630 -34.91 -39.51 22.36
N LYS A 631 -35.66 -39.61 23.46
CA LYS A 631 -36.81 -38.75 23.79
C LYS A 631 -36.40 -37.31 24.15
N ASP A 632 -35.37 -36.78 23.51
CA ASP A 632 -34.94 -35.41 23.73
C ASP A 632 -35.56 -34.51 22.66
N LYS A 633 -36.24 -33.45 23.08
CA LYS A 633 -37.07 -32.61 22.20
C LYS A 633 -36.27 -31.93 21.08
N ASP A 634 -34.96 -31.85 21.23
CA ASP A 634 -34.06 -31.25 20.25
C ASP A 634 -33.81 -32.14 19.04
N ALA A 635 -33.90 -33.48 19.16
CA ALA A 635 -33.61 -34.40 18.05
C ALA A 635 -34.67 -34.33 16.93
N VAL A 636 -35.92 -33.97 17.26
CA VAL A 636 -37.05 -33.94 16.30
C VAL A 636 -37.03 -32.68 15.43
N TYR A 637 -36.37 -31.59 15.85
CA TYR A 637 -36.26 -30.36 15.05
C TYR A 637 -35.27 -30.52 13.88
N TYR A 638 -34.24 -31.35 14.03
CA TYR A 638 -33.14 -31.46 13.07
C TYR A 638 -33.35 -32.48 11.94
N LEU A 639 -34.40 -33.30 12.01
CA LEU A 639 -34.78 -34.22 10.92
C LEU A 639 -35.34 -33.50 9.67
N ASN A 640 -35.74 -32.23 9.79
CA ASN A 640 -36.46 -31.51 8.73
C ASN A 640 -35.64 -30.49 7.93
N VAL A 641 -34.31 -30.34 8.17
CA VAL A 641 -33.56 -29.18 7.63
C VAL A 641 -32.35 -29.49 6.74
N TRP A 642 -31.89 -30.73 6.54
CA TRP A 642 -30.71 -30.97 5.66
C TRP A 642 -30.91 -31.90 4.46
N PRO A 643 -30.66 -31.41 3.21
CA PRO A 643 -30.53 -32.24 2.01
C PRO A 643 -29.13 -32.90 1.87
N PRO A 644 -29.01 -34.02 1.13
CA PRO A 644 -27.84 -34.91 1.07
C PRO A 644 -26.55 -34.41 0.35
N TRP A 645 -26.34 -33.11 0.14
CA TRP A 645 -25.31 -32.61 -0.80
C TRP A 645 -24.31 -31.60 -0.22
N TYR A 646 -24.19 -31.47 1.11
CA TYR A 646 -23.24 -30.54 1.72
C TYR A 646 -21.81 -31.11 1.70
N HIS A 647 -21.12 -30.88 0.58
CA HIS A 647 -19.72 -31.21 0.39
C HIS A 647 -18.79 -30.31 1.22
N TYR A 648 -17.77 -30.98 1.77
CA TYR A 648 -16.65 -30.51 2.56
C TYR A 648 -15.94 -29.25 2.03
N LYS A 649 -15.68 -28.29 2.93
CA LYS A 649 -14.47 -27.45 2.91
C LYS A 649 -13.86 -27.43 4.33
N PRO A 650 -12.58 -27.75 4.51
CA PRO A 650 -11.94 -27.78 5.83
C PRO A 650 -11.53 -26.36 6.26
N PHE A 651 -11.91 -25.96 7.48
CA PHE A 651 -11.23 -24.91 8.22
C PHE A 651 -10.19 -25.58 9.12
N ARG A 652 -8.95 -25.07 9.05
CA ARG A 652 -7.69 -25.52 9.66
C ARG A 652 -7.81 -26.54 10.81
N GLY A 653 -7.20 -27.71 10.62
CA GLY A 653 -6.54 -28.42 11.73
C GLY A 653 -7.03 -29.83 12.01
N VAL A 654 -8.19 -30.00 12.63
CA VAL A 654 -8.70 -31.33 13.04
C VAL A 654 -10.07 -31.56 12.42
N ALA A 655 -10.21 -32.51 11.50
CA ALA A 655 -11.53 -32.92 11.01
C ALA A 655 -12.26 -33.77 12.06
N LEU A 656 -12.96 -33.12 12.99
CA LEU A 656 -13.96 -33.80 13.83
C LEU A 656 -15.22 -34.09 13.00
N ASP A 657 -15.71 -35.33 13.07
CA ASP A 657 -16.97 -35.77 12.44
C ASP A 657 -18.14 -34.84 12.81
N GLY A 658 -19.07 -34.61 11.88
CA GLY A 658 -20.21 -33.71 12.08
C GLY A 658 -21.05 -34.08 13.30
N PHE A 659 -21.11 -35.38 13.63
CA PHE A 659 -21.77 -35.89 14.84
C PHE A 659 -21.06 -35.44 16.13
N ILE A 660 -19.72 -35.41 16.14
CA ILE A 660 -18.94 -34.96 17.31
C ILE A 660 -19.09 -33.45 17.48
N LYS A 661 -19.08 -32.67 16.40
CA LYS A 661 -19.34 -31.21 16.46
C LYS A 661 -20.71 -30.89 17.05
N MET A 662 -21.72 -31.73 16.80
CA MET A 662 -23.06 -31.54 17.33
C MET A 662 -23.17 -31.94 18.81
N ARG A 663 -22.55 -33.05 19.21
CA ARG A 663 -22.60 -33.55 20.60
C ARG A 663 -21.61 -32.87 21.53
N TYR A 664 -20.48 -32.41 21.02
CA TYR A 664 -19.37 -31.79 21.75
C TYR A 664 -18.92 -30.48 21.08
N PRO A 665 -19.74 -29.41 21.13
CA PRO A 665 -19.42 -28.12 20.49
C PRO A 665 -18.03 -27.55 20.82
N PHE A 666 -17.56 -27.71 22.07
CA PHE A 666 -16.27 -27.17 22.51
C PHE A 666 -15.05 -27.99 22.05
N ALA A 667 -15.24 -29.21 21.53
CA ALA A 667 -14.15 -30.13 21.18
C ALA A 667 -13.18 -29.55 20.15
N GLN A 668 -13.68 -28.84 19.15
CA GLN A 668 -12.84 -28.26 18.10
C GLN A 668 -11.92 -27.18 18.66
N TYR A 669 -12.48 -26.22 19.41
CA TYR A 669 -11.69 -25.17 20.07
C TYR A 669 -10.65 -25.80 21.00
N ALA A 670 -11.07 -26.74 21.84
CA ALA A 670 -10.18 -27.41 22.78
C ALA A 670 -9.04 -28.13 22.05
N ALA A 671 -9.32 -28.86 20.96
CA ALA A 671 -8.30 -29.59 20.19
C ALA A 671 -7.32 -28.66 19.46
N ASP A 672 -7.79 -27.52 18.95
CA ASP A 672 -6.94 -26.62 18.17
C ASP A 672 -6.03 -25.75 19.05
N TYR A 673 -6.46 -25.37 20.27
CA TYR A 673 -5.77 -24.34 21.05
C TYR A 673 -5.17 -24.80 22.39
N TRP A 674 -5.46 -26.01 22.88
CA TRP A 674 -4.92 -26.44 24.19
C TRP A 674 -3.38 -26.44 24.24
N MET A 675 -2.70 -26.79 23.14
CA MET A 675 -1.24 -26.83 23.09
C MET A 675 -0.62 -25.43 23.27
N ARG A 676 -1.19 -24.42 22.62
CA ARG A 676 -0.75 -23.03 22.74
C ARG A 676 -0.94 -22.49 24.15
N HIS A 677 -2.07 -22.80 24.77
CA HIS A 677 -2.29 -22.45 26.18
C HIS A 677 -1.33 -23.22 27.10
N ALA A 678 -1.03 -24.49 26.80
CA ALA A 678 -0.08 -25.27 27.59
C ALA A 678 1.35 -24.71 27.54
N PHE A 679 1.75 -24.05 26.44
CA PHE A 679 3.07 -23.40 26.33
C PHE A 679 3.22 -22.25 27.33
N HIS A 680 2.16 -21.46 27.51
CA HIS A 680 2.15 -20.37 28.48
C HIS A 680 1.84 -20.83 29.90
N ALA A 681 1.31 -22.04 30.11
CA ALA A 681 0.88 -22.57 31.40
C ALA A 681 2.05 -22.88 32.35
N ASN A 682 1.73 -23.05 33.64
CA ASN A 682 2.69 -23.60 34.60
C ASN A 682 2.86 -25.11 34.37
N THR A 683 4.01 -25.49 33.78
CA THR A 683 4.34 -26.88 33.42
C THR A 683 4.05 -27.88 34.54
N SER A 684 4.45 -27.57 35.78
CA SER A 684 4.28 -28.49 36.92
C SER A 684 2.82 -28.87 37.22
N GLN A 685 1.87 -27.99 36.87
CA GLN A 685 0.43 -28.20 37.11
C GLN A 685 -0.22 -28.98 35.96
N VAL A 686 0.09 -28.63 34.71
CA VAL A 686 -0.54 -29.24 33.53
C VAL A 686 0.11 -30.57 33.11
N GLU A 687 1.37 -30.81 33.45
CA GLU A 687 2.15 -31.98 32.99
C GLU A 687 1.46 -33.31 33.31
N THR A 688 0.90 -33.46 34.51
CA THR A 688 0.22 -34.70 34.92
C THR A 688 -1.04 -34.96 34.09
N GLN A 689 -1.76 -33.90 33.71
CA GLN A 689 -2.99 -34.02 32.94
C GLN A 689 -2.70 -34.24 31.45
N VAL A 690 -1.67 -33.58 30.91
CA VAL A 690 -1.18 -33.81 29.54
C VAL A 690 -0.69 -35.25 29.40
N LYS A 691 0.08 -35.78 30.36
CA LYS A 691 0.51 -37.19 30.39
C LYS A 691 -0.67 -38.14 30.25
N LYS A 692 -1.73 -37.92 31.04
CA LYS A 692 -2.95 -38.73 31.00
C LYS A 692 -3.70 -38.60 29.69
N PHE A 693 -3.80 -37.38 29.14
CA PHE A 693 -4.51 -37.12 27.90
C PHE A 693 -3.83 -37.77 26.68
N ILE A 694 -2.49 -37.75 26.64
CA ILE A 694 -1.72 -38.44 25.59
C ILE A 694 -2.02 -39.95 25.58
N ASP A 695 -2.33 -40.54 26.74
CA ASP A 695 -2.71 -41.97 26.85
C ASP A 695 -4.18 -42.25 26.48
N CYS A 696 -4.99 -41.22 26.20
CA CYS A 696 -6.40 -41.40 25.83
C CYS A 696 -6.56 -41.74 24.34
N GLU A 697 -7.49 -42.64 24.02
CA GLU A 697 -7.80 -43.05 22.63
C GLU A 697 -8.13 -41.84 21.72
N ILE A 698 -8.83 -40.83 22.27
CA ILE A 698 -9.20 -39.61 21.56
C ILE A 698 -7.98 -38.83 21.04
N PHE A 699 -6.85 -38.82 21.77
CA PHE A 699 -5.64 -38.12 21.34
C PHE A 699 -5.11 -38.71 20.02
N HIS A 700 -4.97 -40.04 19.97
CA HIS A 700 -4.52 -40.75 18.77
C HIS A 700 -5.48 -40.55 17.59
N ARG A 701 -6.81 -40.48 17.83
CA ARG A 701 -7.78 -40.19 16.76
C ARG A 701 -7.71 -38.76 16.24
N LEU A 702 -7.51 -37.78 17.12
CA LEU A 702 -7.43 -36.36 16.71
C LEU A 702 -6.15 -36.06 15.93
N TYR A 703 -5.01 -36.62 16.37
CA TYR A 703 -3.69 -36.18 15.93
C TYR A 703 -2.85 -37.23 15.19
N GLU A 704 -3.21 -38.51 15.17
CA GLU A 704 -2.36 -39.55 14.56
C GLU A 704 -3.04 -40.32 13.41
N HIS A 705 -4.36 -40.55 13.48
CA HIS A 705 -5.08 -41.43 12.52
C HIS A 705 -5.54 -40.78 11.21
N SER A 706 -5.41 -39.46 11.04
CA SER A 706 -5.88 -38.75 9.84
C SER A 706 -4.71 -38.36 8.93
N ALA A 707 -4.69 -38.85 7.69
CA ALA A 707 -3.72 -38.43 6.66
C ALA A 707 -3.84 -36.94 6.28
N GLU A 708 -4.93 -36.25 6.67
CA GLU A 708 -5.18 -34.84 6.39
C GLU A 708 -4.84 -33.91 7.57
N ASN A 709 -4.75 -34.43 8.80
CA ASN A 709 -4.46 -33.64 10.00
C ASN A 709 -2.97 -33.63 10.30
N SER A 710 -2.39 -32.49 10.67
CA SER A 710 -0.99 -32.43 11.13
C SER A 710 -0.74 -33.31 12.36
N SER A 711 0.39 -34.01 12.42
CA SER A 711 0.75 -34.85 13.56
C SER A 711 0.77 -34.06 14.88
N ALA A 712 0.54 -34.77 15.99
CA ALA A 712 0.65 -34.19 17.33
C ALA A 712 2.02 -33.52 17.53
N LEU A 713 3.08 -34.19 17.07
CA LEU A 713 4.46 -33.73 17.19
C LEU A 713 4.71 -32.46 16.38
N TYR A 714 4.13 -32.34 15.18
CA TYR A 714 4.21 -31.15 14.36
C TYR A 714 3.53 -29.94 15.01
N ARG A 715 2.32 -30.11 15.54
CA ARG A 715 1.64 -29.04 16.28
C ARG A 715 2.39 -28.62 17.54
N MET A 716 2.89 -29.58 18.31
CA MET A 716 3.72 -29.26 19.49
C MET A 716 5.00 -28.51 19.10
N ALA A 717 5.58 -28.80 17.94
CA ALA A 717 6.75 -28.08 17.42
C ALA A 717 6.40 -26.65 16.95
N GLN A 718 5.22 -26.44 16.34
CA GLN A 718 4.72 -25.10 16.00
C GLN A 718 4.49 -24.22 17.23
N GLU A 719 4.00 -24.81 18.33
CA GLU A 719 3.71 -24.09 19.57
C GLU A 719 4.90 -24.04 20.55
N GLY A 720 6.02 -24.72 20.25
CA GLY A 720 7.22 -24.70 21.09
C GLY A 720 7.15 -25.51 22.39
N LEU A 721 6.27 -26.52 22.46
CA LEU A 721 6.08 -27.38 23.63
C LEU A 721 7.18 -28.46 23.79
N THR A 722 8.42 -28.02 24.04
CA THR A 722 9.60 -28.91 24.09
C THR A 722 9.44 -30.09 25.06
N TRP A 723 8.97 -29.87 26.29
CA TRP A 723 8.83 -30.94 27.29
C TRP A 723 7.78 -31.99 26.89
N ALA A 724 6.71 -31.59 26.20
CA ALA A 724 5.67 -32.52 25.74
C ALA A 724 6.15 -33.34 24.54
N ILE A 725 6.96 -32.73 23.67
CA ILE A 725 7.69 -33.43 22.59
C ILE A 725 8.59 -34.52 23.19
N GLU A 726 9.39 -34.19 24.21
CA GLU A 726 10.28 -35.15 24.86
C GLU A 726 9.51 -36.32 25.46
N LEU A 727 8.40 -36.04 26.15
CA LEU A 727 7.51 -37.05 26.72
C LEU A 727 6.92 -37.99 25.66
N LEU A 728 6.47 -37.46 24.51
CA LEU A 728 5.89 -38.27 23.45
C LEU A 728 6.97 -39.15 22.78
N LEU A 729 8.16 -38.60 22.56
CA LEU A 729 9.30 -39.33 21.99
C LEU A 729 9.88 -40.39 22.94
N GLU A 730 9.75 -40.22 24.26
CA GLU A 730 10.09 -41.25 25.24
C GLU A 730 9.14 -42.45 25.17
N LYS A 731 7.86 -42.22 24.86
CA LYS A 731 6.86 -43.29 24.70
C LYS A 731 6.98 -43.99 23.36
N ASP A 732 7.11 -43.22 22.29
CA ASP A 732 7.23 -43.76 20.93
C ASP A 732 8.20 -42.92 20.08
N ALA A 733 9.43 -43.41 19.96
CA ALA A 733 10.46 -42.77 19.15
C ALA A 733 10.17 -42.87 17.63
N THR A 734 9.26 -43.74 17.19
CA THR A 734 8.94 -43.90 15.75
C THR A 734 8.18 -42.71 15.18
N LEU A 735 7.50 -41.94 16.04
CA LEU A 735 6.72 -40.75 15.67
C LEU A 735 7.59 -39.63 15.06
N LEU A 736 8.88 -39.56 15.40
CA LEU A 736 9.78 -38.47 15.02
C LEU A 736 9.89 -38.26 13.51
N ASN A 737 9.81 -39.34 12.73
CA ASN A 737 9.97 -39.33 11.27
C ASN A 737 8.83 -40.09 10.58
N ALA A 738 7.68 -40.22 11.23
CA ALA A 738 6.56 -41.02 10.74
C ALA A 738 5.89 -40.43 9.48
N ARG A 739 5.99 -39.11 9.27
CA ARG A 739 5.39 -38.39 8.16
C ARG A 739 6.42 -37.63 7.36
N GLU A 740 6.48 -37.90 6.05
CA GLU A 740 7.49 -37.29 5.17
C GLU A 740 7.11 -35.90 4.68
N ASP A 741 5.83 -35.54 4.74
CA ASP A 741 5.27 -34.25 4.33
C ASP A 741 5.41 -33.16 5.40
N GLU A 742 5.62 -33.54 6.66
CA GLU A 742 5.74 -32.64 7.79
C GLU A 742 7.21 -32.39 8.19
N SER A 743 7.68 -31.15 8.02
CA SER A 743 8.99 -30.75 8.55
C SER A 743 8.86 -30.18 9.96
N LEU A 744 9.12 -31.04 10.97
CA LEU A 744 9.11 -30.66 12.39
C LEU A 744 10.14 -29.56 12.70
N LEU A 745 11.32 -29.66 12.09
CA LEU A 745 12.39 -28.69 12.26
C LEU A 745 12.00 -27.33 11.64
N ALA A 746 11.37 -27.32 10.46
CA ALA A 746 10.90 -26.08 9.84
C ALA A 746 9.79 -25.42 10.67
N ALA A 747 8.87 -26.19 11.25
CA ALA A 747 7.83 -25.67 12.14
C ALA A 747 8.43 -24.92 13.34
N ALA A 748 9.41 -25.53 14.03
CA ALA A 748 10.09 -24.88 15.15
C ALA A 748 10.82 -23.59 14.71
N ILE A 749 11.49 -23.59 13.55
CA ILE A 749 12.22 -22.42 13.04
C ILE A 749 11.27 -21.28 12.66
N GLN A 750 10.20 -21.57 11.91
CA GLN A 750 9.22 -20.58 11.45
C GLN A 750 8.53 -19.86 12.62
N HIS A 751 8.24 -20.60 13.69
CA HIS A 751 7.58 -20.08 14.89
C HIS A 751 8.55 -19.57 15.97
N ARG A 752 9.87 -19.53 15.68
CA ARG A 752 10.94 -19.01 16.57
C ARG A 752 11.12 -19.78 17.87
N HIS A 753 11.06 -21.11 17.80
CA HIS A 753 11.26 -22.02 18.93
C HIS A 753 12.61 -22.76 18.84
N ASP A 754 13.69 -22.00 19.03
CA ASP A 754 15.07 -22.47 18.82
C ASP A 754 15.45 -23.63 19.77
N ASN A 755 14.99 -23.62 21.02
CA ASN A 755 15.18 -24.74 21.95
C ASN A 755 14.49 -26.03 21.47
N THR A 756 13.26 -25.91 20.95
CA THR A 756 12.53 -27.05 20.38
C THR A 756 13.25 -27.61 19.16
N PHE A 757 13.80 -26.74 18.32
CA PHE A 757 14.66 -27.12 17.19
C PHE A 757 15.87 -27.96 17.65
N HIS A 758 16.64 -27.49 18.66
CA HIS A 758 17.81 -28.21 19.13
C HIS A 758 17.46 -29.57 19.74
N VAL A 759 16.37 -29.68 20.49
CA VAL A 759 15.90 -30.95 21.06
C VAL A 759 15.47 -31.93 19.96
N LEU A 760 14.65 -31.49 19.00
CA LEU A 760 14.24 -32.33 17.88
C LEU A 760 15.44 -32.83 17.06
N LEU A 761 16.40 -31.95 16.79
CA LEU A 761 17.62 -32.30 16.07
C LEU A 761 18.47 -33.31 16.87
N ALA A 762 18.64 -33.11 18.18
CA ALA A 762 19.40 -34.02 19.05
C ALA A 762 18.77 -35.42 19.13
N ARG A 763 17.44 -35.52 19.05
CA ARG A 763 16.69 -36.79 19.01
C ARG A 763 16.72 -37.47 17.62
N GLY A 764 17.31 -36.83 16.61
CA GLY A 764 17.46 -37.41 15.27
C GLY A 764 16.32 -37.10 14.29
N ALA A 765 15.66 -35.95 14.44
CA ALA A 765 14.68 -35.49 13.45
C ALA A 765 15.30 -35.41 12.05
N LYS A 766 14.57 -35.88 11.04
CA LYS A 766 15.00 -35.83 9.64
C LYS A 766 15.18 -34.37 9.23
N VAL A 767 16.40 -34.01 8.88
CA VAL A 767 16.68 -32.73 8.23
C VAL A 767 16.08 -32.78 6.83
N ASP A 768 15.41 -31.70 6.44
CA ASP A 768 14.81 -31.57 5.12
C ASP A 768 15.13 -30.21 4.50
N ARG A 769 14.72 -30.05 3.23
CA ARG A 769 14.91 -28.81 2.48
C ARG A 769 14.23 -27.62 3.15
N THR A 770 13.07 -27.84 3.74
CA THR A 770 12.24 -26.76 4.28
C THR A 770 12.90 -26.14 5.50
N ALA A 771 13.47 -26.96 6.38
CA ALA A 771 14.17 -26.50 7.58
C ALA A 771 15.35 -25.58 7.24
N ILE A 772 16.21 -25.99 6.30
CA ILE A 772 17.37 -25.17 5.90
C ILE A 772 16.95 -23.86 5.22
N VAL A 773 15.91 -23.87 4.38
CA VAL A 773 15.39 -22.66 3.73
C VAL A 773 14.83 -21.68 4.77
N CYS A 774 14.05 -22.16 5.74
CA CYS A 774 13.51 -21.32 6.80
C CYS A 774 14.61 -20.74 7.69
N ALA A 775 15.64 -21.53 8.03
CA ALA A 775 16.78 -21.05 8.81
C ALA A 775 17.58 -19.97 8.03
N SER A 776 17.81 -20.21 6.73
CA SER A 776 18.50 -19.25 5.85
C SER A 776 17.73 -17.95 5.63
N SER A 777 16.40 -18.00 5.49
CA SER A 777 15.56 -16.80 5.38
C SER A 777 15.56 -15.97 6.68
N ARG A 778 15.59 -16.63 7.84
CA ARG A 778 15.63 -15.95 9.15
C ARG A 778 16.94 -15.22 9.40
N GLY A 779 18.04 -15.64 8.78
CA GLY A 779 19.36 -15.04 9.00
C GLY A 779 20.11 -15.59 10.21
N ASP A 780 19.73 -16.78 10.72
CA ASP A 780 20.34 -17.34 11.93
C ASP A 780 21.39 -18.41 11.63
N GLU A 781 22.66 -18.05 11.84
CA GLU A 781 23.80 -18.94 11.63
C GLU A 781 23.80 -20.17 12.55
N GLU A 782 23.36 -20.04 13.80
CA GLU A 782 23.39 -21.14 14.78
C GLU A 782 22.42 -22.26 14.40
N LEU A 783 21.29 -21.89 13.77
CA LEU A 783 20.32 -22.85 13.24
C LEU A 783 20.78 -23.45 11.91
N VAL A 784 21.47 -22.67 11.08
CA VAL A 784 21.93 -23.11 9.75
C VAL A 784 23.10 -24.10 9.84
N ARG A 785 24.10 -23.84 10.70
CA ARG A 785 25.31 -24.68 10.85
C ARG A 785 25.02 -26.19 11.01
N PRO A 786 24.16 -26.63 11.96
CA PRO A 786 23.87 -28.05 12.12
C PRO A 786 23.10 -28.65 10.94
N LEU A 787 22.26 -27.87 10.25
CA LEU A 787 21.49 -28.34 9.10
C LEU A 787 22.38 -28.53 7.87
N ILE A 788 23.29 -27.59 7.61
CA ILE A 788 24.29 -27.68 6.54
C ILE A 788 25.20 -28.90 6.75
N GLY A 789 25.60 -29.19 7.99
CA GLY A 789 26.41 -30.37 8.31
C GLY A 789 25.76 -31.71 7.93
N LYS A 790 24.44 -31.77 7.79
CA LYS A 790 23.67 -32.96 7.38
C LYS A 790 23.37 -33.03 5.89
N VAL A 791 23.78 -32.02 5.12
CA VAL A 791 23.67 -32.03 3.66
C VAL A 791 24.61 -33.08 3.08
N THR A 792 24.09 -33.92 2.20
CA THR A 792 24.81 -34.98 1.47
C THR A 792 24.94 -34.61 0.00
N ALA A 793 25.88 -35.22 -0.73
CA ALA A 793 26.02 -34.99 -2.18
C ALA A 793 24.71 -35.28 -2.97
N ALA A 794 23.87 -36.21 -2.51
CA ALA A 794 22.63 -36.58 -3.20
C ALA A 794 21.51 -35.52 -3.09
N ASN A 795 21.49 -34.70 -2.03
CA ASN A 795 20.44 -33.70 -1.78
C ASN A 795 20.94 -32.25 -1.81
N ALA A 796 22.25 -32.03 -1.76
CA ALA A 796 22.91 -30.73 -1.77
C ALA A 796 22.40 -29.81 -2.90
N TRP A 797 22.22 -30.34 -4.13
CA TRP A 797 21.65 -29.55 -5.24
C TRP A 797 20.32 -28.88 -4.87
N LYS A 798 19.33 -29.66 -4.40
CA LYS A 798 17.98 -29.14 -4.14
C LYS A 798 17.95 -28.23 -2.91
N TRP A 799 18.75 -28.56 -1.90
CA TRP A 799 18.71 -27.90 -0.60
C TRP A 799 19.50 -26.59 -0.63
N CYS A 800 20.76 -26.64 -1.03
CA CYS A 800 21.62 -25.46 -1.09
C CYS A 800 21.11 -24.43 -2.09
N SER A 801 20.58 -24.84 -3.26
CA SER A 801 20.00 -23.90 -4.24
C SER A 801 18.88 -23.03 -3.65
N LYS A 802 17.89 -23.63 -2.97
CA LYS A 802 16.79 -22.85 -2.36
C LYS A 802 17.22 -22.08 -1.12
N ALA A 803 18.13 -22.65 -0.32
CA ALA A 803 18.66 -21.98 0.86
C ALA A 803 19.48 -20.75 0.48
N ALA A 804 20.32 -20.85 -0.57
CA ALA A 804 21.08 -19.75 -1.13
C ALA A 804 20.16 -18.67 -1.71
N LYS A 805 19.11 -19.05 -2.48
CA LYS A 805 18.11 -18.08 -2.96
C LYS A 805 17.46 -17.30 -1.81
N ALA A 806 17.07 -17.97 -0.72
CA ALA A 806 16.52 -17.32 0.45
C ALA A 806 17.52 -16.38 1.15
N ALA A 807 18.78 -16.82 1.32
CA ALA A 807 19.84 -15.99 1.89
C ALA A 807 20.14 -14.75 1.01
N CYS A 808 20.12 -14.90 -0.31
CA CYS A 808 20.35 -13.81 -1.25
C CYS A 808 19.21 -12.78 -1.25
N ALA A 809 17.96 -13.24 -1.20
CA ALA A 809 16.80 -12.37 -1.17
C ALA A 809 16.68 -11.55 0.12
N GLU A 810 17.15 -12.09 1.25
CA GLU A 810 17.08 -11.46 2.58
C GLU A 810 18.40 -10.80 3.03
N GLY A 811 19.47 -10.91 2.23
CA GLY A 811 20.73 -10.19 2.46
C GLY A 811 21.75 -10.86 3.40
N HIS A 812 21.66 -12.17 3.63
CA HIS A 812 22.47 -12.88 4.65
C HIS A 812 23.80 -13.42 4.10
N VAL A 813 24.85 -12.59 4.14
CA VAL A 813 26.19 -12.87 3.55
C VAL A 813 26.89 -14.08 4.20
N GLU A 814 26.92 -14.16 5.52
CA GLU A 814 27.62 -15.26 6.22
C GLU A 814 26.96 -16.62 5.99
N ILE A 815 25.62 -16.64 5.95
CA ILE A 815 24.86 -17.83 5.58
C ILE A 815 25.12 -18.24 4.13
N LEU A 816 25.21 -17.26 3.23
CA LEU A 816 25.58 -17.53 1.86
C LEU A 816 26.98 -18.15 1.79
N HIS A 817 27.99 -17.63 2.50
CA HIS A 817 29.33 -18.22 2.54
C HIS A 817 29.32 -19.66 3.04
N MET A 818 28.62 -19.96 4.14
CA MET A 818 28.48 -21.33 4.64
C MET A 818 27.83 -22.28 3.62
N ILE A 819 26.84 -21.80 2.87
CA ILE A 819 26.18 -22.60 1.82
C ILE A 819 27.12 -22.82 0.62
N LEU A 820 27.87 -21.80 0.21
CA LEU A 820 28.81 -21.87 -0.92
C LEU A 820 29.98 -22.81 -0.62
N GLU A 821 30.57 -22.72 0.57
CA GLU A 821 31.61 -23.66 1.04
C GLU A 821 31.10 -25.11 0.99
N LYS A 822 29.85 -25.36 1.40
CA LYS A 822 29.26 -26.69 1.31
C LYS A 822 29.03 -27.16 -0.13
N CYS A 823 28.68 -26.24 -1.04
CA CYS A 823 28.51 -26.55 -2.45
C CYS A 823 29.84 -26.92 -3.12
N GLU A 824 30.94 -26.29 -2.71
CA GLU A 824 32.30 -26.63 -3.12
C GLU A 824 32.68 -28.04 -2.65
N GLU A 825 32.52 -28.32 -1.35
CA GLU A 825 32.80 -29.64 -0.78
C GLU A 825 32.05 -30.77 -1.50
N ALA A 826 30.78 -30.51 -1.84
CA ALA A 826 29.92 -31.49 -2.49
C ALA A 826 30.11 -31.56 -4.02
N ASN A 827 30.95 -30.69 -4.60
CA ASN A 827 31.16 -30.54 -6.04
C ASN A 827 29.86 -30.26 -6.83
N ILE A 828 28.99 -29.40 -6.29
CA ILE A 828 27.66 -29.09 -6.83
C ILE A 828 27.57 -27.63 -7.26
N MET A 829 28.71 -27.02 -7.59
CA MET A 829 28.86 -25.61 -7.96
C MET A 829 27.99 -25.16 -9.16
N CYS A 830 27.43 -26.09 -9.94
CA CYS A 830 26.44 -25.79 -10.99
C CYS A 830 25.11 -25.21 -10.46
N CYS A 831 24.91 -25.13 -9.15
CA CYS A 831 23.65 -24.73 -8.52
C CYS A 831 23.41 -23.22 -8.46
N ILE A 832 24.43 -22.40 -8.73
CA ILE A 832 24.32 -20.95 -8.64
C ILE A 832 23.60 -20.42 -9.88
N GLU A 833 22.33 -20.09 -9.71
CA GLU A 833 21.51 -19.51 -10.78
C GLU A 833 21.72 -17.99 -10.84
N GLY A 834 21.89 -17.45 -12.04
CA GLY A 834 21.99 -15.99 -12.28
C GLY A 834 20.76 -15.18 -11.87
N GLU A 835 19.67 -15.80 -11.42
CA GLU A 835 18.54 -15.11 -10.78
C GLU A 835 18.89 -14.58 -9.39
N TRP A 836 19.74 -15.28 -8.63
CA TRP A 836 19.97 -14.94 -7.21
C TRP A 836 20.70 -13.61 -7.04
N ILE A 837 21.65 -13.32 -7.94
CA ILE A 837 22.36 -12.04 -7.96
C ILE A 837 21.42 -10.88 -8.31
N CYS A 838 20.37 -11.15 -9.11
CA CYS A 838 19.34 -10.15 -9.41
C CYS A 838 18.42 -9.92 -8.22
N ASP A 839 18.02 -10.99 -7.51
CA ASP A 839 17.22 -10.87 -6.28
C ASP A 839 17.99 -10.09 -5.19
N ALA A 840 19.28 -10.43 -4.99
CA ALA A 840 20.16 -9.70 -4.08
C ALA A 840 20.34 -8.23 -4.47
N PHE A 841 20.56 -7.94 -5.76
CA PHE A 841 20.72 -6.57 -6.27
C PHE A 841 19.42 -5.76 -6.13
N LYS A 842 18.26 -6.34 -6.46
CA LYS A 842 16.94 -5.70 -6.29
C LYS A 842 16.62 -5.43 -4.81
N GLY A 843 17.08 -6.30 -3.91
CA GLY A 843 17.00 -6.11 -2.45
C GLY A 843 17.99 -5.09 -1.88
N GLY A 844 18.92 -4.56 -2.70
CA GLY A 844 19.96 -3.62 -2.25
C GLY A 844 21.11 -4.27 -1.48
N HIS A 845 21.25 -5.59 -1.55
CA HIS A 845 22.23 -6.37 -0.80
C HIS A 845 23.58 -6.46 -1.53
N ASN A 846 24.27 -5.33 -1.68
CA ASN A 846 25.54 -5.25 -2.41
C ASN A 846 26.63 -6.19 -1.86
N ALA A 847 26.68 -6.41 -0.54
CA ALA A 847 27.64 -7.34 0.05
C ALA A 847 27.41 -8.80 -0.39
N VAL A 848 26.15 -9.21 -0.56
CA VAL A 848 25.79 -10.53 -1.10
C VAL A 848 26.15 -10.62 -2.58
N VAL A 849 25.90 -9.56 -3.36
CA VAL A 849 26.30 -9.48 -4.77
C VAL A 849 27.81 -9.66 -4.91
N MET A 850 28.60 -8.99 -4.08
CA MET A 850 30.06 -9.11 -4.10
C MET A 850 30.52 -10.51 -3.65
N ALA A 851 29.92 -11.07 -2.59
CA ALA A 851 30.22 -12.42 -2.14
C ALA A 851 29.98 -13.48 -3.24
N LEU A 852 28.87 -13.38 -3.99
CA LEU A 852 28.58 -14.25 -5.14
C LEU A 852 29.59 -14.11 -6.28
N LEU A 853 30.13 -12.90 -6.49
CA LEU A 853 31.10 -12.62 -7.56
C LEU A 853 32.55 -12.93 -7.17
N ASP A 854 32.87 -12.92 -5.87
CA ASP A 854 34.21 -13.17 -5.34
C ASP A 854 34.46 -14.68 -5.04
N SER A 855 33.41 -15.47 -4.80
CA SER A 855 33.51 -16.95 -4.74
C SER A 855 33.86 -17.52 -6.11
N PRO A 856 34.77 -18.52 -6.25
CA PRO A 856 35.42 -18.92 -7.51
C PRO A 856 34.40 -19.10 -8.65
N PRO A 857 34.17 -18.08 -9.49
CA PRO A 857 33.00 -18.09 -10.35
C PRO A 857 33.37 -18.84 -11.62
N HIS A 858 32.72 -19.99 -11.84
CA HIS A 858 32.80 -20.65 -13.14
C HIS A 858 32.23 -19.74 -14.24
N ALA A 859 32.79 -19.83 -15.44
CA ALA A 859 32.34 -19.11 -16.63
C ALA A 859 30.81 -19.18 -16.86
N THR A 860 30.18 -20.28 -16.44
CA THR A 860 28.72 -20.48 -16.48
C THR A 860 27.93 -19.52 -15.58
N PHE A 861 28.42 -19.22 -14.37
CA PHE A 861 27.73 -18.31 -13.45
C PHE A 861 27.74 -16.89 -14.00
N TYR A 862 28.89 -16.41 -14.46
CA TYR A 862 28.97 -15.12 -15.14
C TYR A 862 28.04 -15.06 -16.35
N ALA A 863 27.97 -16.11 -17.18
CA ALA A 863 27.06 -16.14 -18.34
C ALA A 863 25.58 -15.98 -17.95
N GLN A 864 25.15 -16.62 -16.85
CA GLN A 864 23.78 -16.51 -16.36
C GLN A 864 23.52 -15.16 -15.69
N SER A 865 24.46 -14.63 -14.92
CA SER A 865 24.37 -13.31 -14.29
C SER A 865 24.25 -12.20 -15.34
N TRP A 866 25.06 -12.27 -16.40
CA TRP A 866 24.97 -11.38 -17.56
C TRP A 866 23.61 -11.46 -18.26
N ARG A 867 23.14 -12.68 -18.56
CA ARG A 867 21.81 -12.90 -19.17
C ARG A 867 20.71 -12.31 -18.30
N SER A 868 20.67 -12.64 -17.01
CA SER A 868 19.60 -12.21 -16.10
C SER A 868 19.61 -10.70 -15.86
N ALA A 869 20.79 -10.10 -15.68
CA ALA A 869 20.93 -8.65 -15.52
C ALA A 869 20.44 -7.89 -16.76
N CYS A 870 20.82 -8.35 -17.95
CA CYS A 870 20.37 -7.77 -19.22
C CYS A 870 18.90 -8.05 -19.51
N GLU A 871 18.34 -9.21 -19.15
CA GLU A 871 16.90 -9.48 -19.32
C GLU A 871 16.03 -8.56 -18.45
N ASN A 872 16.46 -8.35 -17.19
CA ASN A 872 15.74 -7.56 -16.19
C ASN A 872 16.00 -6.04 -16.27
N GLY A 873 16.90 -5.57 -17.13
CA GLY A 873 17.20 -4.14 -17.25
C GLY A 873 18.01 -3.54 -16.09
N LEU A 874 18.86 -4.35 -15.43
CA LEU A 874 19.61 -3.93 -14.24
C LEU A 874 20.96 -3.27 -14.58
N CYS A 875 20.94 -1.99 -15.00
CA CYS A 875 22.15 -1.25 -15.41
C CYS A 875 23.28 -1.26 -14.36
N GLY A 876 22.99 -0.97 -13.09
CA GLY A 876 24.01 -0.95 -12.03
C GLY A 876 24.64 -2.32 -11.77
N LEU A 877 23.89 -3.41 -11.96
CA LEU A 877 24.44 -4.76 -11.87
C LEU A 877 25.35 -5.07 -13.06
N VAL A 878 25.01 -4.58 -14.26
CA VAL A 878 25.86 -4.68 -15.45
C VAL A 878 27.19 -3.94 -15.26
N GLU A 879 27.18 -2.76 -14.62
CA GLU A 879 28.41 -2.03 -14.27
C GLU A 879 29.32 -2.84 -13.32
N ILE A 880 28.74 -3.46 -12.30
CA ILE A 880 29.48 -4.33 -11.37
C ILE A 880 30.06 -5.54 -12.11
N LEU A 881 29.28 -6.18 -12.99
CA LEU A 881 29.73 -7.31 -13.80
C LEU A 881 30.85 -6.92 -14.77
N LEU A 882 30.78 -5.74 -15.41
CA LEU A 882 31.85 -5.21 -16.26
C LEU A 882 33.15 -5.01 -15.50
N ALA A 883 33.09 -4.57 -14.24
CA ALA A 883 34.26 -4.35 -13.39
C ALA A 883 34.90 -5.67 -12.91
N LYS A 884 34.10 -6.74 -12.73
CA LYS A 884 34.54 -7.99 -12.09
C LYS A 884 34.86 -9.14 -13.07
N ASP A 885 34.12 -9.27 -14.17
CA ASP A 885 34.32 -10.35 -15.16
C ASP A 885 35.55 -10.07 -16.04
N THR A 886 36.75 -10.39 -15.57
CA THR A 886 38.04 -10.16 -16.28
C THR A 886 38.49 -11.33 -17.16
N ASP A 887 37.63 -12.34 -17.35
CA ASP A 887 37.94 -13.58 -18.05
C ASP A 887 38.19 -13.37 -19.56
N ALA A 888 39.13 -14.14 -20.13
CA ALA A 888 39.50 -14.10 -21.54
C ALA A 888 38.34 -14.56 -22.47
N ASP A 889 37.46 -15.44 -21.99
CA ASP A 889 36.26 -15.91 -22.71
C ASP A 889 35.03 -14.99 -22.51
N ALA A 890 35.17 -13.89 -21.77
CA ALA A 890 34.08 -12.95 -21.50
C ALA A 890 33.52 -12.30 -22.79
N ALA A 891 34.31 -12.22 -23.86
CA ALA A 891 33.90 -11.62 -25.12
C ALA A 891 32.63 -12.27 -25.71
N GLY A 892 32.52 -13.61 -25.66
CA GLY A 892 31.34 -14.33 -26.15
C GLY A 892 30.10 -14.06 -25.30
N ARG A 893 30.25 -14.09 -23.97
CA ARG A 893 29.16 -13.85 -23.01
C ARG A 893 28.63 -12.42 -23.09
N ARG A 894 29.52 -11.44 -23.19
CA ARG A 894 29.15 -10.02 -23.34
C ARG A 894 28.41 -9.76 -24.66
N THR A 895 28.82 -10.41 -25.75
CA THR A 895 28.13 -10.32 -27.05
C THR A 895 26.72 -10.92 -27.01
N GLU A 896 26.56 -12.04 -26.30
CA GLU A 896 25.23 -12.63 -26.04
C GLU A 896 24.37 -11.72 -25.15
N ALA A 897 24.95 -11.16 -24.10
CA ALA A 897 24.30 -10.20 -23.20
C ALA A 897 23.81 -8.95 -23.96
N LEU A 898 24.62 -8.43 -24.88
CA LEU A 898 24.23 -7.33 -25.77
C LEU A 898 23.04 -7.70 -26.66
N SER A 899 23.03 -8.92 -27.20
CA SER A 899 21.92 -9.42 -28.03
C SER A 899 20.61 -9.54 -27.22
N ILE A 900 20.71 -9.96 -25.96
CA ILE A 900 19.58 -10.06 -25.02
C ILE A 900 19.05 -8.68 -24.64
N ALA A 901 19.93 -7.75 -24.24
CA ALA A 901 19.55 -6.38 -23.91
C ALA A 901 18.88 -5.69 -25.10
N THR A 902 19.37 -5.97 -26.31
CA THR A 902 18.80 -5.53 -27.57
C THR A 902 17.39 -6.09 -27.78
N ASP A 903 17.19 -7.41 -27.70
CA ASP A 903 15.86 -8.04 -27.85
C ASP A 903 14.83 -7.46 -26.85
N LYS A 904 15.24 -7.28 -25.60
CA LYS A 904 14.39 -6.72 -24.53
C LYS A 904 14.16 -5.22 -24.62
N GLY A 905 14.95 -4.48 -25.39
CA GLY A 905 14.77 -3.04 -25.60
C GLY A 905 15.47 -2.15 -24.56
N HIS A 906 16.51 -2.65 -23.87
CA HIS A 906 17.20 -1.92 -22.81
C HIS A 906 18.31 -1.02 -23.36
N VAL A 907 17.93 0.16 -23.85
CA VAL A 907 18.81 1.13 -24.52
C VAL A 907 20.05 1.50 -23.69
N GLU A 908 19.88 1.81 -22.40
CA GLU A 908 21.00 2.24 -21.54
C GLU A 908 22.02 1.13 -21.30
N ILE A 909 21.58 -0.13 -21.19
CA ILE A 909 22.47 -1.29 -21.12
C ILE A 909 23.23 -1.45 -22.43
N VAL A 910 22.56 -1.28 -23.57
CA VAL A 910 23.20 -1.35 -24.89
C VAL A 910 24.28 -0.27 -25.02
N LYS A 911 23.97 0.99 -24.68
CA LYS A 911 24.95 2.10 -24.68
C LYS A 911 26.16 1.78 -23.78
N LEU A 912 25.90 1.29 -22.57
CA LEU A 912 26.94 0.91 -21.61
C LEU A 912 27.85 -0.19 -22.15
N LEU A 913 27.29 -1.24 -22.77
CA LEU A 913 28.06 -2.35 -23.33
C LEU A 913 28.87 -1.93 -24.55
N LEU A 914 28.31 -1.12 -25.45
CA LEU A 914 29.01 -0.59 -26.62
C LEU A 914 30.18 0.31 -26.21
N LYS A 915 29.99 1.20 -25.22
CA LYS A 915 31.04 2.06 -24.67
C LYS A 915 32.22 1.25 -24.10
N ASN A 916 31.95 0.06 -23.58
CA ASN A 916 32.97 -0.87 -23.06
C ASN A 916 33.55 -1.81 -24.13
N GLY A 917 33.33 -1.53 -25.42
CA GLY A 917 33.95 -2.25 -26.53
C GLY A 917 33.42 -3.67 -26.75
N VAL A 918 32.20 -3.96 -26.28
CA VAL A 918 31.56 -5.26 -26.53
C VAL A 918 31.23 -5.41 -28.01
N GLY A 919 31.60 -6.55 -28.60
CA GLY A 919 31.33 -6.84 -30.01
C GLY A 919 29.82 -6.85 -30.31
N ILE A 920 29.42 -6.17 -31.38
CA ILE A 920 28.01 -6.05 -31.79
C ILE A 920 27.41 -7.41 -32.19
N GLY A 921 28.21 -8.28 -32.81
CA GLY A 921 27.83 -9.65 -33.15
C GLY A 921 26.49 -9.74 -33.87
N LYS A 922 25.53 -10.45 -33.28
CA LYS A 922 24.19 -10.69 -33.82
C LYS A 922 23.15 -9.66 -33.36
N ALA A 923 23.53 -8.66 -32.56
CA ALA A 923 22.59 -7.71 -31.97
C ALA A 923 21.77 -6.97 -33.03
N VAL A 924 22.36 -6.62 -34.19
CA VAL A 924 21.64 -5.99 -35.32
C VAL A 924 20.45 -6.83 -35.78
N PHE A 925 20.62 -8.15 -35.85
CA PHE A 925 19.53 -9.07 -36.22
C PHE A 925 18.42 -9.11 -35.16
N PHE A 926 18.76 -9.11 -33.87
CA PHE A 926 17.78 -9.09 -32.78
C PHE A 926 17.06 -7.75 -32.66
N ALA A 927 17.75 -6.63 -32.92
CA ALA A 927 17.14 -5.31 -32.98
C ALA A 927 16.10 -5.24 -34.11
N ALA A 928 16.44 -5.84 -35.26
CA ALA A 928 15.55 -5.92 -36.40
C ALA A 928 14.31 -6.80 -36.12
N ILE A 929 14.47 -7.94 -35.44
CA ILE A 929 13.34 -8.81 -35.05
C ILE A 929 12.43 -8.15 -34.00
N GLY A 930 13.03 -7.50 -33.01
CA GLY A 930 12.34 -6.92 -31.85
C GLY A 930 11.70 -5.55 -32.11
N ASN A 931 11.75 -5.04 -33.34
CA ASN A 931 11.33 -3.69 -33.72
C ASN A 931 11.98 -2.60 -32.85
N ARG A 932 13.30 -2.67 -32.67
CA ARG A 932 14.06 -1.77 -31.78
C ARG A 932 14.79 -0.71 -32.57
N GLU A 933 14.06 0.33 -33.02
CA GLU A 933 14.59 1.35 -33.93
C GLU A 933 15.79 2.12 -33.36
N GLU A 934 15.67 2.64 -32.14
CA GLU A 934 16.75 3.38 -31.47
C GLU A 934 18.00 2.52 -31.27
N ILE A 935 17.82 1.28 -30.80
CA ILE A 935 18.93 0.33 -30.60
C ILE A 935 19.56 -0.05 -31.93
N LEU A 936 18.76 -0.25 -32.99
CA LEU A 936 19.26 -0.57 -34.31
C LEU A 936 20.16 0.55 -34.85
N LYS A 937 19.73 1.81 -34.75
CA LYS A 937 20.54 2.97 -35.13
C LYS A 937 21.86 3.01 -34.35
N LEU A 938 21.78 2.89 -33.02
CA LEU A 938 22.96 2.85 -32.15
C LEU A 938 23.93 1.73 -32.53
N LEU A 939 23.44 0.53 -32.85
CA LEU A 939 24.28 -0.60 -33.25
C LEU A 939 24.93 -0.36 -34.62
N LEU A 940 24.21 0.20 -35.59
CA LEU A 940 24.75 0.47 -36.94
C LEU A 940 25.77 1.62 -36.92
N GLU A 941 25.51 2.69 -36.19
CA GLU A 941 26.43 3.83 -35.99
C GLU A 941 27.73 3.40 -35.30
N ASN A 942 27.67 2.42 -34.40
CA ASN A 942 28.85 1.84 -33.74
C ASN A 942 29.54 0.74 -34.59
N GLY A 943 29.26 0.67 -35.89
CA GLY A 943 29.95 -0.22 -36.85
C GLY A 943 29.30 -1.60 -37.02
N GLY A 944 28.03 -1.76 -36.63
CA GLY A 944 27.26 -2.98 -36.86
C GLY A 944 26.97 -3.20 -38.35
N SER A 945 27.14 -4.43 -38.83
CA SER A 945 26.84 -4.74 -40.23
C SER A 945 25.32 -4.82 -40.46
N PRO A 946 24.74 -4.05 -41.40
CA PRO A 946 23.31 -4.16 -41.75
C PRO A 946 22.98 -5.49 -42.44
N ASN A 947 24.01 -6.18 -42.96
CA ASN A 947 23.90 -7.49 -43.61
C ASN A 947 24.16 -8.65 -42.64
N THR A 948 23.99 -8.41 -41.33
CA THR A 948 24.18 -9.46 -40.33
C THR A 948 23.15 -10.57 -40.55
N THR A 949 23.63 -11.81 -40.60
CA THR A 949 22.80 -13.01 -40.78
C THR A 949 22.73 -13.83 -39.52
N HIS A 950 21.56 -14.38 -39.21
CA HIS A 950 21.38 -15.41 -38.19
C HIS A 950 20.57 -16.57 -38.77
N ARG A 951 21.06 -17.81 -38.60
CA ARG A 951 20.41 -19.02 -39.14
C ARG A 951 20.04 -18.91 -40.64
N SER A 952 20.93 -18.31 -41.44
CA SER A 952 20.75 -18.10 -42.89
C SER A 952 19.67 -17.08 -43.28
N GLU A 953 19.14 -16.32 -42.32
CA GLU A 953 18.24 -15.19 -42.55
C GLU A 953 18.99 -13.87 -42.28
N THR A 954 18.87 -12.89 -43.16
CA THR A 954 19.42 -11.53 -42.96
C THR A 954 18.52 -10.72 -42.03
N ALA A 955 19.10 -9.72 -41.34
CA ALA A 955 18.32 -8.78 -40.53
C ALA A 955 17.18 -8.10 -41.34
N LEU A 956 17.46 -7.81 -42.62
CA LEU A 956 16.50 -7.23 -43.57
C LEU A 956 15.34 -8.20 -43.88
N GLN A 957 15.63 -9.49 -44.13
CA GLN A 957 14.60 -10.51 -44.34
C GLN A 957 13.69 -10.66 -43.11
N ALA A 958 14.28 -10.69 -41.91
CA ALA A 958 13.54 -10.84 -40.66
C ALA A 958 12.62 -9.64 -40.40
N ALA A 959 13.08 -8.42 -40.67
CA ALA A 959 12.28 -7.20 -40.58
C ALA A 959 11.12 -7.20 -41.59
N CYS A 960 11.38 -7.59 -42.84
CA CYS A 960 10.36 -7.73 -43.90
C CYS A 960 9.30 -8.78 -43.54
N TYR A 961 9.71 -9.94 -43.03
CA TYR A 961 8.78 -11.02 -42.63
C TYR A 961 7.85 -10.59 -41.49
N ARG A 962 8.35 -9.78 -40.55
CA ARG A 962 7.59 -9.29 -39.39
C ARG A 962 6.82 -7.99 -39.62
N GLY A 963 6.96 -7.36 -40.79
CA GLY A 963 6.25 -6.12 -41.12
C GLY A 963 6.82 -4.86 -40.47
N HIS A 964 8.09 -4.89 -40.04
CA HIS A 964 8.74 -3.78 -39.34
C HIS A 964 9.25 -2.72 -40.32
N LYS A 965 8.35 -1.89 -40.85
CA LYS A 965 8.62 -0.96 -41.96
C LYS A 965 9.78 0.01 -41.67
N ASN A 966 9.82 0.59 -40.47
CA ASN A 966 10.87 1.54 -40.06
C ASN A 966 12.25 0.86 -39.94
N ILE A 967 12.29 -0.38 -39.45
CA ILE A 967 13.52 -1.18 -39.37
C ILE A 967 14.06 -1.51 -40.77
N VAL A 968 13.18 -1.87 -41.71
CA VAL A 968 13.54 -2.11 -43.12
C VAL A 968 14.17 -0.86 -43.71
N GLN A 969 13.56 0.30 -43.47
CA GLN A 969 14.08 1.58 -43.95
C GLN A 969 15.46 1.89 -43.36
N ILE A 970 15.64 1.80 -42.04
CA ILE A 970 16.93 2.03 -41.37
C ILE A 970 18.00 1.06 -41.89
N LEU A 971 17.70 -0.22 -42.08
CA LEU A 971 18.66 -1.19 -42.62
C LEU A 971 19.09 -0.85 -44.06
N LEU A 972 18.16 -0.40 -44.91
CA LEU A 972 18.45 0.01 -46.29
C LEU A 972 19.27 1.29 -46.35
N GLU A 973 18.95 2.29 -45.52
CA GLU A 973 19.70 3.55 -45.39
C GLU A 973 21.18 3.29 -45.05
N PHE A 974 21.44 2.31 -44.18
CA PHE A 974 22.80 1.92 -43.80
C PHE A 974 23.46 0.92 -44.77
N GLY A 975 22.83 0.61 -45.91
CA GLY A 975 23.43 -0.19 -46.99
C GLY A 975 23.20 -1.70 -46.89
N ALA A 976 22.06 -2.15 -46.34
CA ALA A 976 21.65 -3.55 -46.44
C ALA A 976 21.47 -3.96 -47.92
N SER A 977 21.99 -5.14 -48.27
CA SER A 977 21.93 -5.73 -49.60
C SER A 977 20.50 -6.21 -49.90
N ASP A 978 19.90 -5.63 -50.92
CA ASP A 978 18.62 -6.04 -51.48
C ASP A 978 18.72 -7.33 -52.32
N LYS A 979 19.94 -7.72 -52.70
CA LYS A 979 20.22 -8.86 -53.60
C LYS A 979 19.81 -10.22 -53.03
N ASP A 980 19.66 -10.30 -51.72
CA ASP A 980 19.34 -11.53 -51.00
C ASP A 980 17.95 -11.50 -50.34
N LEU A 981 17.04 -10.57 -50.70
CA LEU A 981 15.66 -10.55 -50.14
C LEU A 981 14.95 -11.91 -50.28
N PHE A 982 15.39 -12.69 -51.27
CA PHE A 982 14.92 -14.04 -51.58
C PHE A 982 16.11 -15.01 -51.48
N GLY A 983 16.55 -15.37 -50.27
CA GLY A 983 17.58 -16.41 -50.05
C GLY A 983 17.16 -17.79 -50.62
N PRO A 984 17.87 -18.89 -50.34
CA PRO A 984 17.63 -20.20 -51.00
C PRO A 984 16.20 -20.77 -50.90
N LEU A 985 15.37 -20.29 -49.95
CA LEU A 985 13.93 -20.59 -49.86
C LEU A 985 13.05 -19.78 -50.85
N GLY A 986 13.60 -18.74 -51.46
CA GLY A 986 12.99 -17.90 -52.50
C GLY A 986 12.76 -18.59 -53.85
N SER A 987 13.27 -19.81 -54.02
CA SER A 987 12.87 -20.69 -55.14
C SER A 987 11.48 -21.30 -54.95
N ALA A 988 10.96 -21.36 -53.72
CA ALA A 988 9.62 -21.89 -53.42
C ALA A 988 8.52 -20.81 -53.33
N PHE A 989 8.90 -19.52 -53.32
CA PHE A 989 7.97 -18.38 -53.19
C PHE A 989 7.95 -17.44 -54.40
N GLN A 990 8.28 -17.96 -55.60
CA GLN A 990 7.93 -17.31 -56.88
C GLN A 990 6.43 -17.45 -57.18
N SER A 991 5.55 -17.02 -56.26
CA SER A 991 4.12 -16.86 -56.55
C SER A 991 3.61 -15.51 -56.02
N ALA A 992 3.67 -14.52 -56.92
CA ALA A 992 2.77 -13.37 -57.08
C ALA A 992 2.42 -12.42 -55.89
N THR A 993 2.65 -12.74 -54.61
CA THR A 993 2.12 -11.94 -53.49
C THR A 993 3.18 -11.14 -52.71
N ALA A 994 4.47 -11.51 -52.81
CA ALA A 994 5.54 -10.80 -52.10
C ALA A 994 6.03 -9.52 -52.82
N LYS A 995 5.86 -9.43 -54.15
CA LYS A 995 6.24 -8.24 -54.93
C LYS A 995 5.38 -7.01 -54.64
N GLU A 996 4.17 -7.19 -54.11
CA GLU A 996 3.26 -6.09 -53.74
C GLU A 996 3.43 -5.61 -52.29
N LYS A 997 4.04 -6.42 -51.41
CA LYS A 997 4.27 -6.06 -50.00
C LYS A 997 5.65 -5.49 -49.69
N ALA A 998 6.65 -5.75 -50.55
CA ALA A 998 7.96 -5.10 -50.44
C ALA A 998 8.02 -3.74 -51.16
N LYS A 999 6.96 -3.37 -51.88
CA LYS A 999 6.86 -2.12 -52.67
C LYS A 999 5.83 -1.12 -52.12
N ASN A 1000 5.08 -1.50 -51.07
CA ASN A 1000 4.15 -0.67 -50.29
C ASN A 1000 4.61 -0.68 -48.83
#